data_AF-A0A2T4BDY2-F1
#
_entry.id   AF-A0A2T4BDY2-F1
#
_cell.length_a   1.000
_cell.length_b   1.000
_cell.length_c   1.000
_cell.angle_alpha   90.00
_cell.angle_beta   90.00
_cell.angle_gamma   90.00
#
_symmetry.space_group_name_H-M   'P 1'
#
loop_
_entity.id
_entity.type
_entity.pdbx_description
1 polymer ?
#
loop_
_entity_poly.entity_id
_entity_poly.type
_entity_poly.pdbx_seq_one_letter_code
_entity_poly.pdbx_strand_id
1 'polypeptide(L)'
;MADDKASLPDPQTPHPPSSSSASTSSATQQAVPSEKISHWRVLLDQTGVTQQVLEHKYDGHGTTESPYLVEFVPGDKWNPMTFKDSFKWTVTLIQASATLSVSFASSAYSGGVSEIIREFNISPEVAILGVSLFVLGFAIGPLLWAPLSELYGRQKTFFISYMALAAFSAGAAGSQNMATLIILRFFAGAFGSSPLTNAGGVIADLFQAKQRGIAFSIFAMAPFLGPALGPIAGGFLGESKGWRWVEGLIAIFTGVVWIASSLAYPETYAPVLLRQRAAALSKRTGKVYISKLEEGQPPKTIGSQLRVSLLRPWILLIKEPIVLLISLYMAIIYGTLYMCFAAFPIVFQQGRGWSPGIGGLAFVGIAIGMTIATVGSVFGNNRYIRAAARSPDGMAPAEARLPPAILGSVLIPIGLFWFAWTNGPSVHWIVSIIGTIFFASGIVLVFLSLMIYIVDAYVIFAASALAASSVLRSLFGAAFPLFTSYMYSDLGIHWASSIPAFLALACVPFPFLFYKYGDKIRAKCQYAAEAAEGVFPAMRRPSQPSADSSPASFYTSKEEDSELNAKSTTASTPSKTQPCPYRTARELPHELKEHCQIFLEEQLYTCAINLLNSILGSGVSRASPGGKPVPVPPPSHLALLGTLAVHPLHTTRVDKPEHLDVSSLALGYLRNVLAIVGPLHADFRTAFQFRAPPRWNRRAARHTGRGSDSEMSDGDSEGTHDYLRGKIANEGSVWAKGQDFWSTVGWAFHCCSLMPHRWRYWKAWLEFMLDVLDADWAERERRDQEDYETNGRVGEEPTTWRAESMMVMYMKQEDGRHSGDKAIIKALFAYNGSVSSSSFQEVFEKEHKGPSKRGKKRKREAVLDLANDQFGDYFDEDEALSSGVSEPPTPQKHRTKTDGSGINAGMVESVHLRLRLFKLLSAATAVLSSKRERRGRREQPELDKLYEDFAAGIKVLPLDIFALFVSQRSNPLLPATHVTLTRMLFQQLLPSSYKDPHRVDPEGESTGSLTMRMLEHCYSCHPANTISLEDNAKLSLVVESAIQLLWRFDEVEYTKSFAAAVETGIEARAKKAQKKRTGRTKADASDSHALNVLNASADRIRVLLGVLKASAE
;
A
#
# COMPACT_ATOMS: atom_id res chain seq x y z
N MET A 1 -29.70 -18.52 71.15
CA MET A 1 -30.02 -19.93 70.86
C MET A 1 -29.67 -20.20 69.41
N ALA A 2 -28.91 -21.25 69.16
CA ALA A 2 -28.77 -21.86 67.84
C ALA A 2 -29.74 -23.08 67.75
N ASP A 3 -29.57 -23.89 66.71
CA ASP A 3 -30.14 -25.24 66.50
C ASP A 3 -31.60 -25.29 65.97
N ASP A 4 -31.96 -26.18 65.00
CA ASP A 4 -31.16 -26.89 63.97
C ASP A 4 -32.05 -27.39 62.79
N LYS A 5 -31.41 -28.07 61.83
CA LYS A 5 -31.86 -28.93 60.69
C LYS A 5 -32.88 -30.04 61.05
N ALA A 6 -33.37 -30.95 60.18
CA ALA A 6 -33.72 -31.07 58.74
C ALA A 6 -34.05 -32.56 58.44
N SER A 7 -34.86 -32.93 57.42
CA SER A 7 -34.80 -34.25 56.67
C SER A 7 -35.93 -34.49 55.62
N LEU A 8 -35.68 -35.43 54.68
CA LEU A 8 -36.45 -35.90 53.49
C LEU A 8 -37.11 -37.30 53.77
N PRO A 9 -37.68 -38.15 52.85
CA PRO A 9 -37.75 -38.15 51.36
C PRO A 9 -39.05 -38.71 50.65
N ASP A 10 -38.94 -38.90 49.32
CA ASP A 10 -39.76 -39.57 48.25
C ASP A 10 -40.29 -41.02 48.55
N PRO A 11 -41.24 -41.66 47.77
CA PRO A 11 -41.12 -41.95 46.29
C PRO A 11 -42.39 -42.27 45.42
N GLN A 12 -42.23 -42.40 44.07
CA GLN A 12 -42.75 -43.53 43.21
C GLN A 12 -42.48 -43.37 41.66
N THR A 13 -42.24 -44.49 40.95
CA THR A 13 -42.13 -44.66 39.46
C THR A 13 -42.64 -46.08 39.07
N PRO A 14 -43.05 -46.42 37.80
CA PRO A 14 -42.10 -46.77 36.70
C PRO A 14 -42.57 -46.73 35.19
N HIS A 15 -41.71 -46.19 34.29
CA HIS A 15 -41.30 -46.71 32.94
C HIS A 15 -42.34 -47.06 31.80
N PRO A 16 -41.94 -47.41 30.52
CA PRO A 16 -41.89 -46.48 29.37
C PRO A 16 -42.45 -47.15 28.05
N PRO A 17 -41.90 -47.02 26.82
CA PRO A 17 -41.33 -45.89 26.04
C PRO A 17 -42.05 -45.65 24.67
N SER A 18 -41.82 -44.50 24.01
CA SER A 18 -41.38 -44.43 22.59
C SER A 18 -41.24 -43.00 22.01
N SER A 19 -40.17 -42.82 21.25
CA SER A 19 -39.86 -41.76 20.27
C SER A 19 -40.85 -41.74 19.09
N SER A 20 -41.00 -40.69 18.25
CA SER A 20 -40.37 -39.37 18.14
C SER A 20 -41.12 -38.50 17.10
N SER A 21 -41.09 -37.17 17.25
CA SER A 21 -40.91 -36.26 16.11
C SER A 21 -40.47 -34.88 16.63
N ALA A 22 -39.29 -34.42 16.20
CA ALA A 22 -38.74 -33.13 16.59
C ALA A 22 -39.04 -32.09 15.50
N SER A 23 -39.58 -30.94 15.89
CA SER A 23 -39.70 -29.75 15.04
C SER A 23 -38.83 -28.63 15.61
N THR A 24 -37.84 -28.20 14.83
CA THR A 24 -36.85 -27.20 15.23
C THR A 24 -37.47 -25.81 15.26
N SER A 25 -37.65 -25.22 16.45
CA SER A 25 -38.11 -23.84 16.59
C SER A 25 -36.93 -22.86 16.52
N SER A 26 -37.11 -21.80 15.73
CA SER A 26 -36.16 -20.69 15.61
C SER A 26 -35.99 -19.94 16.94
N ALA A 27 -34.76 -19.84 17.43
CA ALA A 27 -34.46 -19.08 18.65
C ALA A 27 -34.48 -17.57 18.39
N THR A 28 -35.53 -16.90 18.85
CA THR A 28 -35.67 -15.44 18.83
C THR A 28 -34.58 -14.79 19.69
N GLN A 29 -33.77 -13.89 19.14
CA GLN A 29 -32.83 -13.08 19.92
C GLN A 29 -33.61 -12.20 20.92
N GLN A 30 -33.43 -12.47 22.22
CA GLN A 30 -34.03 -11.65 23.28
C GLN A 30 -33.26 -10.34 23.46
N ALA A 31 -33.95 -9.21 23.32
CA ALA A 31 -33.37 -7.89 23.56
C ALA A 31 -33.16 -7.64 25.06
N VAL A 32 -31.90 -7.48 25.47
CA VAL A 32 -31.50 -7.19 26.87
C VAL A 32 -31.96 -5.76 27.26
N PRO A 33 -32.44 -5.51 28.50
CA PRO A 33 -32.96 -4.21 28.91
C PRO A 33 -31.95 -3.06 28.77
N SER A 34 -32.39 -1.92 28.26
CA SER A 34 -31.49 -0.78 28.01
C SER A 34 -31.16 0.00 29.28
N GLU A 35 -29.92 -0.10 29.78
CA GLU A 35 -29.41 0.75 30.86
C GLU A 35 -29.49 2.25 30.47
N LYS A 36 -30.17 3.09 31.28
CA LYS A 36 -30.25 4.53 31.04
C LYS A 36 -28.94 5.20 31.46
N ILE A 37 -28.20 5.74 30.49
CA ILE A 37 -26.87 6.32 30.73
C ILE A 37 -27.00 7.84 30.87
N SER A 38 -26.48 8.38 31.97
CA SER A 38 -26.47 9.82 32.26
C SER A 38 -25.41 10.55 31.44
N HIS A 39 -25.71 11.78 31.02
CA HIS A 39 -24.78 12.70 30.33
C HIS A 39 -23.44 12.82 31.08
N TRP A 40 -23.50 12.98 32.40
CA TRP A 40 -22.31 13.08 33.26
C TRP A 40 -21.41 11.84 33.21
N ARG A 41 -21.98 10.65 32.98
CA ARG A 41 -21.20 9.41 32.83
C ARG A 41 -20.46 9.39 31.49
N VAL A 42 -21.08 9.88 30.41
CA VAL A 42 -20.41 10.02 29.10
C VAL A 42 -19.31 11.09 29.13
N LEU A 43 -19.50 12.16 29.90
CA LEU A 43 -18.57 13.28 29.99
C LEU A 43 -17.35 13.01 30.89
N LEU A 44 -17.52 12.23 31.98
CA LEU A 44 -16.47 11.93 32.96
C LEU A 44 -15.83 10.54 32.78
N ASP A 45 -16.59 9.51 32.39
CA ASP A 45 -16.07 8.16 32.13
C ASP A 45 -15.84 7.96 30.62
N GLN A 46 -14.65 8.34 30.17
CA GLN A 46 -14.18 8.14 28.80
C GLN A 46 -13.93 6.65 28.44
N THR A 47 -13.94 5.72 29.40
CA THR A 47 -13.63 4.30 29.16
C THR A 47 -14.82 3.50 28.62
N GLY A 48 -16.03 3.88 29.01
CA GLY A 48 -17.28 3.29 28.52
C GLY A 48 -17.37 1.77 28.69
N VAL A 49 -16.80 1.22 29.76
CA VAL A 49 -16.83 -0.21 30.08
C VAL A 49 -18.11 -0.54 30.85
N THR A 50 -19.18 -0.83 30.11
CA THR A 50 -20.44 -1.38 30.62
C THR A 50 -20.38 -2.91 30.76
N GLN A 51 -21.40 -3.52 31.38
CA GLN A 51 -21.49 -4.98 31.51
C GLN A 51 -21.51 -5.67 30.14
N GLN A 52 -22.27 -5.12 29.18
CA GLN A 52 -22.31 -5.60 27.78
C GLN A 52 -20.92 -5.56 27.12
N VAL A 53 -20.10 -4.54 27.41
CA VAL A 53 -18.73 -4.40 26.87
C VAL A 53 -17.75 -5.38 27.53
N LEU A 54 -18.03 -5.89 28.74
CA LEU A 54 -17.25 -6.93 29.41
C LEU A 54 -17.63 -8.35 28.95
N GLU A 55 -18.92 -8.58 28.66
CA GLU A 55 -19.45 -9.88 28.23
C GLU A 55 -19.29 -10.13 26.71
N HIS A 56 -19.01 -9.09 25.93
CA HIS A 56 -18.76 -9.19 24.50
C HIS A 56 -17.48 -9.99 24.20
N LYS A 57 -17.57 -10.92 23.23
CA LYS A 57 -16.42 -11.69 22.75
C LYS A 57 -15.66 -10.89 21.70
N TYR A 58 -14.46 -10.43 22.06
CA TYR A 58 -13.52 -9.80 21.15
C TYR A 58 -12.66 -10.84 20.43
N ASP A 59 -12.27 -10.55 19.19
CA ASP A 59 -11.35 -11.39 18.41
C ASP A 59 -9.95 -11.43 19.04
N GLY A 60 -9.33 -12.61 19.11
CA GLY A 60 -7.99 -12.84 19.66
C GLY A 60 -7.96 -13.87 20.80
N HIS A 61 -6.79 -14.05 21.42
CA HIS A 61 -6.61 -14.96 22.57
C HIS A 61 -6.31 -14.25 23.90
N GLY A 62 -6.14 -12.92 23.87
CA GLY A 62 -5.83 -12.10 25.05
C GLY A 62 -4.38 -12.20 25.53
N THR A 63 -3.47 -12.72 24.70
CA THR A 63 -2.03 -12.86 24.99
C THR A 63 -1.24 -11.71 24.37
N THR A 64 0.05 -11.58 24.70
CA THR A 64 0.94 -10.58 24.05
C THR A 64 1.19 -10.83 22.56
N GLU A 65 1.02 -12.08 22.09
CA GLU A 65 1.18 -12.46 20.69
C GLU A 65 -0.14 -12.42 19.90
N SER A 66 -1.28 -12.59 20.58
CA SER A 66 -2.63 -12.47 20.02
C SER A 66 -3.54 -11.74 21.02
N PRO A 67 -3.45 -10.40 21.07
CA PRO A 67 -4.25 -9.57 21.97
C PRO A 67 -5.72 -9.52 21.51
N TYR A 68 -6.63 -9.22 22.43
CA TYR A 68 -8.03 -8.98 22.07
C TYR A 68 -8.20 -7.63 21.35
N LEU A 69 -8.81 -7.64 20.16
CA LEU A 69 -9.05 -6.45 19.36
C LEU A 69 -10.35 -5.77 19.78
N VAL A 70 -10.23 -4.57 20.37
CA VAL A 70 -11.35 -3.78 20.87
C VAL A 70 -11.89 -2.87 19.78
N GLU A 71 -13.20 -2.99 19.52
CA GLU A 71 -13.99 -2.08 18.69
C GLU A 71 -15.27 -1.61 19.41
N PHE A 72 -16.09 -0.80 18.74
CA PHE A 72 -17.39 -0.39 19.28
C PHE A 72 -18.42 -1.51 19.07
N VAL A 73 -19.04 -1.95 20.15
CA VAL A 73 -20.09 -2.98 20.14
C VAL A 73 -21.31 -2.46 19.34
N PRO A 74 -22.08 -3.32 18.64
CA PRO A 74 -23.32 -2.89 17.99
C PRO A 74 -24.27 -2.16 18.96
N GLY A 75 -24.64 -0.91 18.62
CA GLY A 75 -25.50 -0.07 19.47
C GLY A 75 -24.80 0.62 20.66
N ASP A 76 -23.46 0.59 20.73
CA ASP A 76 -22.68 1.21 21.81
C ASP A 76 -22.91 2.72 21.95
N LYS A 77 -23.31 3.14 23.16
CA LYS A 77 -23.65 4.53 23.49
C LYS A 77 -22.44 5.46 23.65
N TRP A 78 -21.22 4.94 23.68
CA TRP A 78 -19.98 5.73 23.61
C TRP A 78 -19.47 5.94 22.18
N ASN A 79 -20.12 5.37 21.15
CA ASN A 79 -19.82 5.71 19.77
C ASN A 79 -20.37 7.13 19.46
N PRO A 80 -19.53 8.12 19.11
CA PRO A 80 -19.99 9.49 18.87
C PRO A 80 -21.00 9.62 17.72
N MET A 81 -20.98 8.69 16.77
CA MET A 81 -21.94 8.66 15.65
C MET A 81 -23.34 8.20 16.07
N THR A 82 -23.49 7.47 17.18
CA THR A 82 -24.79 7.01 17.70
C THR A 82 -25.43 7.99 18.68
N PHE A 83 -24.77 9.11 19.01
CA PHE A 83 -25.37 10.17 19.82
C PHE A 83 -26.66 10.72 19.18
N LYS A 84 -27.59 11.21 20.02
CA LYS A 84 -28.82 11.86 19.54
C LYS A 84 -28.49 13.10 18.71
N ASP A 85 -29.22 13.32 17.62
CA ASP A 85 -28.91 14.42 16.70
C ASP A 85 -29.01 15.80 17.36
N SER A 86 -29.94 16.02 18.30
CA SER A 86 -29.98 17.26 19.10
C SER A 86 -28.69 17.50 19.87
N PHE A 87 -28.07 16.46 20.42
CA PHE A 87 -26.80 16.55 21.13
C PHE A 87 -25.63 16.86 20.18
N LYS A 88 -25.57 16.18 19.02
CA LYS A 88 -24.58 16.48 17.97
C LYS A 88 -24.66 17.93 17.50
N TRP A 89 -25.87 18.46 17.31
CA TRP A 89 -26.11 19.85 16.95
C TRP A 89 -25.71 20.83 18.06
N THR A 90 -26.01 20.54 19.33
CA THR A 90 -25.53 21.35 20.47
C THR A 90 -24.00 21.42 20.51
N VAL A 91 -23.31 20.28 20.39
CA VAL A 91 -21.84 20.25 20.35
C VAL A 91 -21.29 21.06 19.16
N THR A 92 -21.93 20.97 17.99
CA THR A 92 -21.55 21.75 16.80
C THR A 92 -21.75 23.26 17.00
N LEU A 93 -22.87 23.66 17.62
CA LEU A 93 -23.16 25.07 17.90
C LEU A 93 -22.21 25.65 18.95
N ILE A 94 -21.83 24.87 19.97
CA ILE A 94 -20.79 25.24 20.93
C ILE A 94 -19.45 25.42 20.21
N GLN A 95 -19.06 24.50 19.32
CA GLN A 95 -17.81 24.59 18.57
C GLN A 95 -17.77 25.77 17.59
N ALA A 96 -18.91 26.09 16.95
CA ALA A 96 -19.08 27.30 16.16
C ALA A 96 -18.96 28.56 17.04
N SER A 97 -19.62 28.58 18.20
CA SER A 97 -19.56 29.71 19.16
C SER A 97 -18.14 29.93 19.70
N ALA A 98 -17.39 28.85 19.94
CA ALA A 98 -15.98 28.86 20.31
C ALA A 98 -15.12 29.48 19.20
N THR A 99 -15.35 29.09 17.95
CA THR A 99 -14.63 29.64 16.80
C THR A 99 -14.96 31.12 16.59
N LEU A 100 -16.22 31.50 16.80
CA LEU A 100 -16.67 32.89 16.77
C LEU A 100 -15.99 33.71 17.88
N SER A 101 -15.89 33.20 19.12
CA SER A 101 -15.33 33.95 20.25
C SER A 101 -13.85 34.26 20.06
N VAL A 102 -13.04 33.33 19.55
CA VAL A 102 -11.62 33.60 19.27
C VAL A 102 -11.44 34.52 18.06
N SER A 103 -12.26 34.37 17.01
CA SER A 103 -12.16 35.23 15.82
C SER A 103 -12.62 36.68 16.12
N PHE A 104 -13.67 36.83 16.94
CA PHE A 104 -14.10 38.09 17.54
C PHE A 104 -13.00 38.74 18.40
N ALA A 105 -12.36 37.97 19.30
CA ALA A 105 -11.28 38.45 20.17
C ALA A 105 -10.06 39.03 19.40
N SER A 106 -9.80 38.51 18.19
CA SER A 106 -8.70 39.00 17.35
C SER A 106 -8.91 40.42 16.81
N SER A 107 -10.16 40.89 16.73
CA SER A 107 -10.55 42.14 16.06
C SER A 107 -11.23 43.15 16.99
N ALA A 108 -11.95 42.71 18.02
CA ALA A 108 -12.66 43.59 18.95
C ALA A 108 -11.74 44.61 19.64
N TYR A 109 -10.50 44.21 19.92
CA TYR A 109 -9.42 45.07 20.40
C TYR A 109 -9.25 46.38 19.61
N SER A 110 -9.48 46.37 18.29
CA SER A 110 -9.33 47.55 17.43
C SER A 110 -10.18 48.74 17.87
N GLY A 111 -11.34 48.51 18.51
CA GLY A 111 -12.20 49.57 19.02
C GLY A 111 -11.63 50.34 20.23
N GLY A 112 -10.67 49.75 20.95
CA GLY A 112 -9.99 50.38 22.09
C GLY A 112 -8.63 51.00 21.76
N VAL A 113 -8.10 50.82 20.53
CA VAL A 113 -6.73 51.20 20.16
C VAL A 113 -6.42 52.68 20.42
N SER A 114 -7.35 53.58 20.10
CA SER A 114 -7.18 55.03 20.31
C SER A 114 -7.04 55.43 21.78
N GLU A 115 -7.61 54.65 22.71
CA GLU A 115 -7.49 54.87 24.15
C GLU A 115 -6.20 54.26 24.70
N ILE A 116 -5.83 53.08 24.24
CA ILE A 116 -4.55 52.40 24.59
C ILE A 116 -3.35 53.29 24.23
N ILE A 117 -3.40 53.93 23.06
CA ILE A 117 -2.43 54.94 22.62
C ILE A 117 -2.31 56.09 23.63
N ARG A 118 -3.44 56.61 24.11
CA ARG A 118 -3.49 57.75 25.06
C ARG A 118 -3.08 57.35 26.47
N GLU A 119 -3.52 56.20 26.97
CA GLU A 119 -3.27 55.76 28.34
C GLU A 119 -1.80 55.36 28.56
N PHE A 120 -1.23 54.58 27.63
CA PHE A 120 0.17 54.15 27.74
C PHE A 120 1.17 55.09 27.06
N ASN A 121 0.70 56.16 26.41
CA ASN A 121 1.50 57.14 25.67
C ASN A 121 2.49 56.49 24.68
N ILE A 122 1.95 55.61 23.83
CA ILE A 122 2.70 54.81 22.84
C ILE A 122 2.40 55.25 21.42
N SER A 123 3.25 54.86 20.46
CA SER A 123 2.96 55.10 19.04
C SER A 123 1.82 54.19 18.51
N PRO A 124 1.12 54.59 17.44
CA PRO A 124 0.04 53.79 16.85
C PRO A 124 0.48 52.39 16.41
N GLU A 125 1.73 52.24 15.96
CA GLU A 125 2.30 50.97 15.49
C GLU A 125 2.42 49.99 16.65
N VAL A 126 2.88 50.46 17.81
CA VAL A 126 2.94 49.64 19.03
C VAL A 126 1.54 49.22 19.45
N ALA A 127 0.55 50.11 19.35
CA ALA A 127 -0.85 49.75 19.62
C ALA A 127 -1.37 48.66 18.66
N ILE A 128 -1.06 48.76 17.37
CA ILE A 128 -1.45 47.79 16.34
C ILE A 128 -0.76 46.41 16.52
N LEU A 129 0.39 46.32 17.21
CA LEU A 129 0.98 45.03 17.61
C LEU A 129 0.01 44.16 18.43
N GLY A 130 -0.92 44.77 19.20
CA GLY A 130 -1.94 44.05 19.95
C GLY A 130 -2.94 43.28 19.06
N VAL A 131 -3.25 43.79 17.86
CA VAL A 131 -3.99 43.03 16.84
C VAL A 131 -3.05 41.98 16.22
N SER A 132 -1.90 42.43 15.75
CA SER A 132 -0.98 41.65 14.92
C SER A 132 -0.46 40.39 15.63
N LEU A 133 -0.07 40.49 16.89
CA LEU A 133 0.48 39.35 17.64
C LEU A 133 -0.60 38.37 18.14
N PHE A 134 -1.84 38.81 18.31
CA PHE A 134 -2.96 37.87 18.50
C PHE A 134 -3.13 36.98 17.26
N VAL A 135 -3.04 37.56 16.06
CA VAL A 135 -3.12 36.83 14.79
C VAL A 135 -1.86 36.00 14.52
N LEU A 136 -0.67 36.43 14.96
CA LEU A 136 0.52 35.59 14.94
C LEU A 136 0.34 34.33 15.80
N GLY A 137 -0.43 34.44 16.90
CA GLY A 137 -0.90 33.27 17.66
C GLY A 137 -1.67 32.26 16.79
N PHE A 138 -2.47 32.71 15.81
CA PHE A 138 -3.15 31.85 14.82
C PHE A 138 -2.20 31.22 13.78
N ALA A 139 -0.91 31.56 13.75
CA ALA A 139 0.09 30.82 12.97
C ALA A 139 0.65 29.64 13.79
N ILE A 140 0.93 29.87 15.07
CA ILE A 140 1.68 28.93 15.93
C ILE A 140 0.74 27.91 16.59
N GLY A 141 -0.38 28.36 17.15
CA GLY A 141 -1.30 27.50 17.88
C GLY A 141 -1.85 26.31 17.08
N PRO A 142 -2.33 26.48 15.83
CA PRO A 142 -2.76 25.38 14.96
C PRO A 142 -1.77 24.21 14.85
N LEU A 143 -0.46 24.52 14.78
CA LEU A 143 0.61 23.52 14.64
C LEU A 143 0.81 22.68 15.91
N LEU A 144 0.38 23.20 17.07
CA LEU A 144 0.41 22.53 18.36
C LEU A 144 -0.90 21.77 18.64
N TRP A 145 -2.06 22.41 18.44
CA TRP A 145 -3.35 21.85 18.83
C TRP A 145 -3.84 20.71 17.94
N ALA A 146 -3.47 20.68 16.66
CA ALA A 146 -3.80 19.57 15.77
C ALA A 146 -3.22 18.23 16.27
N PRO A 147 -1.89 18.03 16.38
CA PRO A 147 -1.33 16.75 16.83
C PRO A 147 -1.69 16.42 18.30
N LEU A 148 -1.77 17.41 19.19
CA LEU A 148 -2.18 17.15 20.58
C LEU A 148 -3.60 16.56 20.66
N SER A 149 -4.53 17.02 19.80
CA SER A 149 -5.90 16.50 19.81
C SER A 149 -6.05 15.08 19.25
N GLU A 150 -5.10 14.62 18.43
CA GLU A 150 -5.03 13.22 17.98
C GLU A 150 -4.39 12.29 19.02
N LEU A 151 -3.52 12.81 19.89
CA LEU A 151 -2.85 12.04 20.95
C LEU A 151 -3.67 11.95 22.24
N TYR A 152 -4.24 13.07 22.68
CA TYR A 152 -4.90 13.22 23.98
C TYR A 152 -6.43 13.30 23.90
N GLY A 153 -6.98 13.34 22.68
CA GLY A 153 -8.42 13.50 22.42
C GLY A 153 -8.84 14.96 22.25
N ARG A 154 -10.06 15.17 21.71
CA ARG A 154 -10.60 16.51 21.47
C ARG A 154 -11.00 17.20 22.76
N GLN A 155 -11.63 16.50 23.71
CA GLN A 155 -12.23 17.10 24.91
C GLN A 155 -11.18 17.77 25.80
N LYS A 156 -10.12 17.05 26.13
CA LYS A 156 -9.00 17.56 26.95
C LYS A 156 -8.28 18.73 26.26
N THR A 157 -8.12 18.64 24.94
CA THR A 157 -7.46 19.67 24.14
C THR A 157 -8.26 20.97 24.15
N PHE A 158 -9.57 20.93 23.88
CA PHE A 158 -10.42 22.12 23.92
C PHE A 158 -10.54 22.70 25.33
N PHE A 159 -10.67 21.86 26.36
CA PHE A 159 -10.72 22.32 27.75
C PHE A 159 -9.50 23.18 28.12
N ILE A 160 -8.29 22.67 27.88
CA ILE A 160 -7.03 23.37 28.21
C ILE A 160 -6.88 24.63 27.36
N SER A 161 -7.14 24.53 26.05
CA SER A 161 -7.09 25.64 25.09
C SER A 161 -8.01 26.80 25.49
N TYR A 162 -9.25 26.51 25.87
CA TYR A 162 -10.25 27.53 26.21
C TYR A 162 -10.07 28.10 27.61
N MET A 163 -9.66 27.28 28.58
CA MET A 163 -9.25 27.76 29.90
C MET A 163 -8.10 28.78 29.77
N ALA A 164 -7.09 28.45 28.96
CA ALA A 164 -5.96 29.34 28.70
C ALA A 164 -6.39 30.62 27.95
N LEU A 165 -7.21 30.51 26.89
CA LEU A 165 -7.77 31.68 26.18
C LEU A 165 -8.49 32.63 27.15
N ALA A 166 -9.41 32.12 27.97
CA ALA A 166 -10.16 32.93 28.92
C ALA A 166 -9.25 33.56 30.00
N ALA A 167 -8.29 32.80 30.53
CA ALA A 167 -7.32 33.29 31.51
C ALA A 167 -6.40 34.38 30.94
N PHE A 168 -5.87 34.20 29.73
CA PHE A 168 -5.02 35.20 29.08
C PHE A 168 -5.80 36.45 28.68
N SER A 169 -7.06 36.33 28.24
CA SER A 169 -7.95 37.47 28.00
C SER A 169 -8.31 38.23 29.29
N ALA A 170 -8.57 37.53 30.39
CA ALA A 170 -8.78 38.18 31.69
C ALA A 170 -7.51 38.91 32.18
N GLY A 171 -6.34 38.30 31.98
CA GLY A 171 -5.05 38.94 32.25
C GLY A 171 -4.79 40.17 31.36
N ALA A 172 -5.20 40.14 30.08
CA ALA A 172 -5.10 41.27 29.18
C ALA A 172 -5.96 42.46 29.67
N ALA A 173 -7.19 42.21 30.14
CA ALA A 173 -8.03 43.23 30.78
C ALA A 173 -7.40 43.82 32.05
N GLY A 174 -6.70 43.00 32.83
CA GLY A 174 -5.96 43.43 34.03
C GLY A 174 -4.58 44.07 33.77
N SER A 175 -4.15 44.20 32.52
CA SER A 175 -2.79 44.65 32.19
C SER A 175 -2.57 46.14 32.52
N GLN A 176 -1.34 46.44 32.97
CA GLN A 176 -0.91 47.76 33.46
C GLN A 176 0.18 48.39 32.57
N ASN A 177 0.61 47.69 31.51
CA ASN A 177 1.55 48.18 30.52
C ASN A 177 1.34 47.45 29.19
N MET A 178 1.83 48.07 28.12
CA MET A 178 1.60 47.58 26.77
C MET A 178 2.31 46.24 26.47
N ALA A 179 3.50 46.00 27.02
CA ALA A 179 4.23 44.74 26.78
C ALA A 179 3.46 43.54 27.35
N THR A 180 2.94 43.65 28.58
CA THR A 180 2.07 42.66 29.19
C THR A 180 0.80 42.46 28.36
N LEU A 181 0.13 43.52 27.91
CA LEU A 181 -1.06 43.43 27.06
C LEU A 181 -0.78 42.65 25.77
N ILE A 182 0.29 43.00 25.05
CA ILE A 182 0.71 42.34 23.81
C ILE A 182 1.04 40.85 24.02
N ILE A 183 1.82 40.53 25.06
CA ILE A 183 2.24 39.14 25.33
C ILE A 183 1.05 38.27 25.72
N LEU A 184 0.15 38.77 26.56
CA LEU A 184 -1.06 38.04 26.94
C LEU A 184 -2.01 37.87 25.76
N ARG A 185 -2.12 38.87 24.87
CA ARG A 185 -2.89 38.75 23.61
C ARG A 185 -2.28 37.74 22.64
N PHE A 186 -0.95 37.67 22.51
CA PHE A 186 -0.27 36.64 21.73
C PHE A 186 -0.63 35.23 22.25
N PHE A 187 -0.53 35.01 23.56
CA PHE A 187 -0.91 33.73 24.15
C PHE A 187 -2.40 33.45 24.04
N ALA A 188 -3.28 34.43 24.25
CA ALA A 188 -4.72 34.28 24.02
C ALA A 188 -5.02 33.81 22.58
N GLY A 189 -4.41 34.43 21.56
CA GLY A 189 -4.53 34.00 20.17
C GLY A 189 -3.96 32.59 19.91
N ALA A 190 -2.77 32.29 20.46
CA ALA A 190 -2.13 30.98 20.30
C ALA A 190 -2.94 29.85 20.95
N PHE A 191 -3.33 30.00 22.21
CA PHE A 191 -4.13 29.01 22.93
C PHE A 191 -5.56 28.93 22.39
N GLY A 192 -6.21 30.04 22.05
CA GLY A 192 -7.58 30.07 21.55
C GLY A 192 -7.77 29.54 20.13
N SER A 193 -6.72 29.41 19.34
CA SER A 193 -6.79 28.99 17.93
C SER A 193 -7.21 27.53 17.68
N SER A 194 -7.31 26.68 18.70
CA SER A 194 -7.59 25.24 18.54
C SER A 194 -8.85 24.86 17.76
N PRO A 195 -9.98 25.61 17.76
CA PRO A 195 -11.13 25.28 16.92
C PRO A 195 -10.84 25.41 15.44
N LEU A 196 -9.99 26.37 15.05
CA LEU A 196 -9.69 26.70 13.66
C LEU A 196 -9.08 25.52 12.90
N THR A 197 -8.44 24.58 13.61
CA THR A 197 -8.01 23.28 13.06
C THR A 197 -8.93 22.13 13.45
N ASN A 198 -9.30 22.03 14.74
CA ASN A 198 -9.79 20.77 15.28
C ASN A 198 -11.30 20.60 15.11
N ALA A 199 -12.06 21.68 14.94
CA ALA A 199 -13.52 21.63 14.80
C ALA A 199 -14.01 20.80 13.60
N GLY A 200 -13.29 20.83 12.48
CA GLY A 200 -13.60 19.99 11.32
C GLY A 200 -13.49 18.49 11.64
N GLY A 201 -12.54 18.13 12.52
CA GLY A 201 -12.42 16.78 13.06
C GLY A 201 -13.63 16.39 13.92
N VAL A 202 -14.10 17.28 14.79
CA VAL A 202 -15.31 17.07 15.62
C VAL A 202 -16.55 16.78 14.76
N ILE A 203 -16.76 17.56 13.70
CA ILE A 203 -17.89 17.38 12.78
C ILE A 203 -17.78 16.04 12.04
N ALA A 204 -16.56 15.61 11.69
CA ALA A 204 -16.31 14.31 11.09
C ALA A 204 -16.54 13.14 12.08
N ASP A 205 -16.15 13.31 13.35
CA ASP A 205 -16.35 12.34 14.43
C ASP A 205 -17.85 12.12 14.74
N LEU A 206 -18.68 13.18 14.70
CA LEU A 206 -20.10 13.15 15.09
C LEU A 206 -21.09 12.79 13.98
N PHE A 207 -20.88 13.26 12.75
CA PHE A 207 -21.89 13.15 11.67
C PHE A 207 -21.50 12.15 10.59
N GLN A 208 -22.50 11.46 10.04
CA GLN A 208 -22.33 10.66 8.82
C GLN A 208 -22.15 11.55 7.58
N ALA A 209 -21.48 11.02 6.54
CA ALA A 209 -21.07 11.78 5.35
C ALA A 209 -22.19 12.64 4.72
N LYS A 210 -23.44 12.12 4.68
CA LYS A 210 -24.62 12.83 4.13
C LYS A 210 -25.02 14.09 4.91
N GLN A 211 -24.78 14.13 6.23
CA GLN A 211 -25.15 15.26 7.10
C GLN A 211 -24.00 16.27 7.29
N ARG A 212 -22.74 15.84 7.14
CA ARG A 212 -21.53 16.68 7.37
C ARG A 212 -21.57 18.02 6.63
N GLY A 213 -22.07 18.05 5.39
CA GLY A 213 -22.09 19.27 4.58
C GLY A 213 -22.85 20.45 5.24
N ILE A 214 -24.00 20.18 5.86
CA ILE A 214 -24.82 21.22 6.52
C ILE A 214 -24.13 21.68 7.81
N ALA A 215 -23.60 20.75 8.60
CA ALA A 215 -22.85 21.07 9.83
C ALA A 215 -21.60 21.92 9.54
N PHE A 216 -20.84 21.60 8.48
CA PHE A 216 -19.72 22.41 8.01
C PHE A 216 -20.14 23.80 7.53
N SER A 217 -21.28 23.93 6.83
CA SER A 217 -21.78 25.24 6.38
C SER A 217 -22.16 26.16 7.55
N ILE A 218 -22.82 25.64 8.57
CA ILE A 218 -23.18 26.40 9.78
C ILE A 218 -21.91 26.79 10.56
N PHE A 219 -20.98 25.85 10.70
CA PHE A 219 -19.68 26.10 11.34
C PHE A 219 -18.87 27.18 10.60
N ALA A 220 -18.86 27.15 9.26
CA ALA A 220 -18.07 28.06 8.43
C ALA A 220 -18.44 29.55 8.58
N MET A 221 -19.66 29.88 9.04
CA MET A 221 -20.05 31.26 9.32
C MET A 221 -19.25 31.88 10.47
N ALA A 222 -18.96 31.10 11.52
CA ALA A 222 -18.35 31.59 12.75
C ALA A 222 -16.97 32.27 12.58
N PRO A 223 -15.97 31.67 11.89
CA PRO A 223 -14.66 32.29 11.74
C PRO A 223 -14.68 33.58 10.91
N PHE A 224 -15.58 33.71 9.92
CA PHE A 224 -15.70 34.92 9.10
C PHE A 224 -16.49 36.04 9.76
N LEU A 225 -17.53 35.73 10.54
CA LEU A 225 -18.37 36.76 11.13
C LEU A 225 -17.70 37.47 12.32
N GLY A 226 -16.82 36.77 13.06
CA GLY A 226 -16.08 37.32 14.20
C GLY A 226 -15.28 38.61 13.88
N PRO A 227 -14.43 38.63 12.83
CA PRO A 227 -13.65 39.79 12.42
C PRO A 227 -14.50 41.02 12.01
N ALA A 228 -15.76 40.82 11.62
CA ALA A 228 -16.67 41.91 11.29
C ALA A 228 -17.48 42.40 12.51
N LEU A 229 -17.87 41.50 13.42
CA LEU A 229 -18.58 41.85 14.65
C LEU A 229 -17.68 42.46 15.73
N GLY A 230 -16.40 42.09 15.76
CA GLY A 230 -15.43 42.57 16.73
C GLY A 230 -15.35 44.10 16.80
N PRO A 231 -15.00 44.81 15.71
CA PRO A 231 -14.87 46.27 15.74
C PRO A 231 -16.19 47.00 16.04
N ILE A 232 -17.34 46.41 15.72
CA ILE A 232 -18.65 46.98 16.06
C ILE A 232 -18.84 46.96 17.59
N ALA A 233 -18.73 45.79 18.22
CA ALA A 233 -18.91 45.67 19.66
C ALA A 233 -17.79 46.37 20.45
N GLY A 234 -16.54 46.21 19.99
CA GLY A 234 -15.36 46.83 20.59
C GLY A 234 -15.34 48.35 20.43
N GLY A 235 -15.87 48.90 19.33
CA GLY A 235 -15.96 50.34 19.11
C GLY A 235 -16.92 51.01 20.09
N PHE A 236 -18.16 50.49 20.21
CA PHE A 236 -19.14 51.03 21.16
C PHE A 236 -18.77 50.78 22.62
N LEU A 237 -18.20 49.62 22.96
CA LEU A 237 -17.80 49.33 24.33
C LEU A 237 -16.52 50.06 24.73
N GLY A 238 -15.56 50.22 23.81
CA GLY A 238 -14.39 51.07 23.99
C GLY A 238 -14.81 52.49 24.27
N GLU A 239 -15.54 53.13 23.36
CA GLU A 239 -16.01 54.53 23.48
C GLU A 239 -16.79 54.81 24.78
N SER A 240 -17.52 53.83 25.33
CA SER A 240 -18.39 54.04 26.50
C SER A 240 -17.82 53.58 27.85
N LYS A 241 -16.89 52.62 27.87
CA LYS A 241 -16.36 51.99 29.10
C LYS A 241 -14.85 51.76 29.10
N GLY A 242 -14.17 51.98 27.98
CA GLY A 242 -12.73 51.84 27.87
C GLY A 242 -12.27 50.47 27.37
N TRP A 243 -11.09 50.42 26.76
CA TRP A 243 -10.47 49.20 26.21
C TRP A 243 -10.38 48.02 27.19
N ARG A 244 -10.23 48.27 28.51
CA ARG A 244 -10.24 47.19 29.52
C ARG A 244 -11.56 46.44 29.57
N TRP A 245 -12.68 47.12 29.33
CA TRP A 245 -13.99 46.46 29.22
C TRP A 245 -14.15 45.70 27.90
N VAL A 246 -13.45 46.10 26.83
CA VAL A 246 -13.38 45.32 25.59
C VAL A 246 -12.66 43.99 25.82
N GLU A 247 -11.52 43.99 26.51
CA GLU A 247 -10.84 42.75 26.93
C GLU A 247 -11.66 41.96 27.95
N GLY A 248 -12.35 42.64 28.87
CA GLY A 248 -13.29 42.02 29.82
C GLY A 248 -14.45 41.31 29.12
N LEU A 249 -15.02 41.90 28.08
CA LEU A 249 -16.04 41.26 27.23
C LEU A 249 -15.49 40.01 26.54
N ILE A 250 -14.26 40.07 26.02
CA ILE A 250 -13.58 38.91 25.43
C ILE A 250 -13.40 37.81 26.48
N ALA A 251 -12.93 38.15 27.68
CA ALA A 251 -12.73 37.20 28.78
C ALA A 251 -14.06 36.56 29.24
N ILE A 252 -15.14 37.34 29.36
CA ILE A 252 -16.48 36.84 29.69
C ILE A 252 -17.00 35.93 28.59
N PHE A 253 -16.93 36.33 27.32
CA PHE A 253 -17.46 35.54 26.21
C PHE A 253 -16.69 34.22 26.06
N THR A 254 -15.36 34.26 26.08
CA THR A 254 -14.53 33.05 26.00
C THR A 254 -14.66 32.16 27.23
N GLY A 255 -14.83 32.75 28.43
CA GLY A 255 -15.09 32.03 29.68
C GLY A 255 -16.45 31.33 29.72
N VAL A 256 -17.53 31.99 29.24
CA VAL A 256 -18.85 31.37 29.09
C VAL A 256 -18.81 30.21 28.11
N VAL A 257 -18.12 30.36 26.97
CA VAL A 257 -17.96 29.26 26.01
C VAL A 257 -17.09 28.14 26.57
N TRP A 258 -16.04 28.46 27.35
CA TRP A 258 -15.23 27.47 28.06
C TRP A 258 -16.07 26.64 29.05
N ILE A 259 -16.89 27.30 29.87
CA ILE A 259 -17.79 26.62 30.83
C ILE A 259 -18.80 25.76 30.07
N ALA A 260 -19.49 26.32 29.07
CA ALA A 260 -20.46 25.57 28.26
C ALA A 260 -19.84 24.34 27.58
N SER A 261 -18.63 24.48 27.02
CA SER A 261 -17.87 23.36 26.44
C SER A 261 -17.52 22.32 27.51
N SER A 262 -17.03 22.76 28.68
CA SER A 262 -16.63 21.86 29.77
C SER A 262 -17.79 21.02 30.32
N LEU A 263 -19.01 21.55 30.30
CA LEU A 263 -20.21 20.88 30.82
C LEU A 263 -20.97 20.06 29.77
N ALA A 264 -20.76 20.32 28.47
CA ALA A 264 -21.55 19.70 27.39
C ALA A 264 -20.73 18.84 26.40
N TYR A 265 -19.42 19.07 26.27
CA TYR A 265 -18.57 18.43 25.27
C TYR A 265 -17.92 17.15 25.83
N PRO A 266 -18.28 15.94 25.35
CA PRO A 266 -17.62 14.69 25.72
C PRO A 266 -16.45 14.40 24.76
N GLU A 267 -15.66 13.37 25.03
CA GLU A 267 -14.64 12.93 24.07
C GLU A 267 -15.29 12.38 22.79
N THR A 268 -14.88 12.89 21.63
CA THR A 268 -15.42 12.52 20.32
C THR A 268 -14.45 11.68 19.49
N TYR A 269 -13.17 11.61 19.87
CA TYR A 269 -12.19 10.94 19.03
C TYR A 269 -12.14 9.43 19.26
N ALA A 270 -12.74 8.69 18.32
CA ALA A 270 -12.88 7.23 18.36
C ALA A 270 -11.58 6.45 18.71
N PRO A 271 -10.39 6.75 18.15
CA PRO A 271 -9.16 6.05 18.52
C PRO A 271 -8.78 6.21 19.99
N VAL A 272 -8.99 7.40 20.58
CA VAL A 272 -8.68 7.66 21.99
C VAL A 272 -9.69 6.97 22.91
N LEU A 273 -10.98 6.96 22.54
CA LEU A 273 -12.01 6.21 23.27
C LEU A 273 -11.70 4.71 23.30
N LEU A 274 -11.42 4.10 22.15
CA LEU A 274 -11.12 2.66 22.05
C LEU A 274 -9.80 2.30 22.76
N ARG A 275 -8.77 3.15 22.69
CA ARG A 275 -7.52 2.95 23.43
C ARG A 275 -7.71 3.02 24.95
N GLN A 276 -8.48 3.98 25.45
CA GLN A 276 -8.79 4.07 26.87
C GLN A 276 -9.63 2.88 27.35
N ARG A 277 -10.59 2.43 26.53
CA ARG A 277 -11.36 1.21 26.78
C ARG A 277 -10.49 -0.03 26.82
N ALA A 278 -9.58 -0.23 25.85
CA ALA A 278 -8.67 -1.37 25.82
C ALA A 278 -7.76 -1.42 27.05
N ALA A 279 -7.23 -0.27 27.48
CA ALA A 279 -6.46 -0.18 28.72
C ALA A 279 -7.30 -0.52 29.97
N ALA A 280 -8.56 -0.06 30.04
CA ALA A 280 -9.48 -0.35 31.13
C ALA A 280 -9.92 -1.83 31.17
N LEU A 281 -10.21 -2.43 30.02
CA LEU A 281 -10.51 -3.87 29.89
C LEU A 281 -9.31 -4.73 30.30
N SER A 282 -8.10 -4.37 29.85
CA SER A 282 -6.86 -5.07 30.23
C SER A 282 -6.65 -5.03 31.76
N LYS A 283 -6.86 -3.87 32.38
CA LYS A 283 -6.74 -3.70 33.84
C LYS A 283 -7.81 -4.47 34.63
N ARG A 284 -9.04 -4.60 34.12
CA ARG A 284 -10.15 -5.28 34.81
C ARG A 284 -10.15 -6.81 34.65
N THR A 285 -9.62 -7.34 33.54
CA THR A 285 -9.68 -8.77 33.21
C THR A 285 -8.33 -9.49 33.25
N GLY A 286 -7.23 -8.74 33.36
CA GLY A 286 -5.86 -9.29 33.43
C GLY A 286 -5.29 -9.79 32.09
N LYS A 287 -6.03 -9.68 30.99
CA LYS A 287 -5.62 -10.08 29.64
C LYS A 287 -5.19 -8.89 28.79
N VAL A 288 -4.52 -9.11 27.66
CA VAL A 288 -4.04 -8.02 26.79
C VAL A 288 -5.13 -7.64 25.77
N TYR A 289 -5.49 -6.36 25.73
CA TYR A 289 -6.40 -5.78 24.73
C TYR A 289 -5.71 -4.63 23.97
N ILE A 290 -5.94 -4.54 22.66
CA ILE A 290 -5.44 -3.46 21.79
C ILE A 290 -6.62 -2.90 20.98
N SER A 291 -6.60 -1.60 20.68
CA SER A 291 -7.57 -0.98 19.78
C SER A 291 -7.39 -1.49 18.35
N LYS A 292 -8.46 -1.94 17.69
CA LYS A 292 -8.45 -2.38 16.27
C LYS A 292 -7.95 -1.29 15.31
N LEU A 293 -7.97 -0.01 15.73
CA LEU A 293 -7.45 1.13 14.97
C LEU A 293 -5.94 1.38 15.17
N GLU A 294 -5.30 0.72 16.13
CA GLU A 294 -3.86 0.83 16.42
C GLU A 294 -3.08 -0.47 16.11
N GLU A 295 -3.75 -1.52 15.64
CA GLU A 295 -3.14 -2.80 15.27
C GLU A 295 -2.03 -2.61 14.21
N GLY A 296 -0.87 -3.23 14.44
CA GLY A 296 0.31 -3.15 13.55
C GLY A 296 1.02 -1.79 13.51
N GLN A 297 0.54 -0.75 14.19
CA GLN A 297 1.19 0.58 14.19
C GLN A 297 2.16 0.74 15.38
N PRO A 298 3.39 1.24 15.16
CA PRO A 298 4.31 1.53 16.26
C PRO A 298 3.79 2.70 17.12
N PRO A 299 4.10 2.72 18.44
CA PRO A 299 3.62 3.77 19.34
C PRO A 299 4.09 5.15 18.88
N LYS A 300 3.14 6.02 18.56
CA LYS A 300 3.40 7.36 18.01
C LYS A 300 3.94 8.28 19.11
N THR A 301 5.26 8.54 19.09
CA THR A 301 5.92 9.45 20.03
C THR A 301 5.52 10.91 19.78
N ILE A 302 5.25 11.68 20.84
CA ILE A 302 4.87 13.10 20.77
C ILE A 302 5.86 13.89 19.90
N GLY A 303 7.16 13.73 20.15
CA GLY A 303 8.21 14.46 19.41
C GLY A 303 8.32 14.10 17.93
N SER A 304 7.94 12.89 17.50
CA SER A 304 7.94 12.52 16.08
C SER A 304 6.73 13.09 15.35
N GLN A 305 5.55 13.07 15.98
CA GLN A 305 4.36 13.74 15.43
C GLN A 305 4.55 15.25 15.34
N LEU A 306 4.98 15.91 16.43
CA LEU A 306 5.22 17.36 16.43
C LEU A 306 6.23 17.77 15.35
N ARG A 307 7.32 17.01 15.20
CA ARG A 307 8.33 17.25 14.16
C ARG A 307 7.76 17.11 12.74
N VAL A 308 6.89 16.12 12.49
CA VAL A 308 6.22 15.96 11.19
C VAL A 308 5.23 17.10 10.94
N SER A 309 4.42 17.45 11.92
CA SER A 309 3.42 18.54 11.83
C SER A 309 4.05 19.92 11.64
N LEU A 310 5.25 20.16 12.20
CA LEU A 310 5.98 21.43 12.03
C LEU A 310 6.74 21.51 10.70
N LEU A 311 7.40 20.44 10.24
CA LEU A 311 8.25 20.49 9.04
C LEU A 311 7.48 20.30 7.72
N ARG A 312 6.47 19.43 7.68
CA ARG A 312 5.76 19.08 6.44
C ARG A 312 5.04 20.28 5.78
N PRO A 313 4.41 21.21 6.51
CA PRO A 313 3.79 22.39 5.91
C PRO A 313 4.77 23.25 5.09
N TRP A 314 5.97 23.53 5.61
CA TRP A 314 6.99 24.31 4.90
C TRP A 314 7.51 23.59 3.65
N ILE A 315 7.68 22.26 3.74
CA ILE A 315 8.09 21.45 2.58
C ILE A 315 7.05 21.53 1.47
N LEU A 316 5.75 21.44 1.79
CA LEU A 316 4.66 21.60 0.81
C LEU A 316 4.63 23.02 0.25
N LEU A 317 4.72 24.06 1.10
CA LEU A 317 4.69 25.45 0.66
C LEU A 317 5.81 25.80 -0.33
N ILE A 318 6.99 25.20 -0.19
CA ILE A 318 8.15 25.45 -1.07
C ILE A 318 8.14 24.54 -2.31
N LYS A 319 7.76 23.26 -2.17
CA LYS A 319 7.83 22.28 -3.27
C LYS A 319 6.60 22.21 -4.15
N GLU A 320 5.44 22.68 -3.69
CA GLU A 320 4.17 22.58 -4.41
C GLU A 320 3.67 23.96 -4.85
N PRO A 321 3.87 24.35 -6.12
CA PRO A 321 3.44 25.66 -6.62
C PRO A 321 1.94 25.94 -6.44
N ILE A 322 1.10 24.91 -6.49
CA ILE A 322 -0.35 25.04 -6.24
C ILE A 322 -0.61 25.48 -4.79
N VAL A 323 0.02 24.83 -3.81
CA VAL A 323 -0.10 25.20 -2.40
C VAL A 323 0.42 26.61 -2.19
N LEU A 324 1.56 26.96 -2.77
CA LEU A 324 2.15 28.30 -2.65
C LEU A 324 1.20 29.40 -3.18
N LEU A 325 0.74 29.28 -4.42
CA LEU A 325 -0.10 30.29 -5.09
C LEU A 325 -1.46 30.46 -4.41
N ILE A 326 -2.08 29.36 -3.99
CA ILE A 326 -3.35 29.42 -3.25
C ILE A 326 -3.14 30.02 -1.85
N SER A 327 -2.11 29.58 -1.13
CA SER A 327 -1.79 30.09 0.20
C SER A 327 -1.46 31.58 0.16
N LEU A 328 -0.71 32.04 -0.85
CA LEU A 328 -0.39 33.44 -1.07
C LEU A 328 -1.66 34.27 -1.35
N TYR A 329 -2.57 33.77 -2.20
CA TYR A 329 -3.82 34.48 -2.47
C TYR A 329 -4.70 34.56 -1.21
N MET A 330 -4.88 33.46 -0.48
CA MET A 330 -5.57 33.47 0.82
C MET A 330 -4.91 34.42 1.83
N ALA A 331 -3.58 34.50 1.82
CA ALA A 331 -2.82 35.37 2.71
C ALA A 331 -3.00 36.85 2.37
N ILE A 332 -2.98 37.23 1.09
CA ILE A 332 -3.25 38.60 0.64
C ILE A 332 -4.65 39.05 1.02
N ILE A 333 -5.69 38.24 0.75
CA ILE A 333 -7.08 38.65 1.02
C ILE A 333 -7.38 38.70 2.53
N TYR A 334 -6.77 37.80 3.32
CA TYR A 334 -6.90 37.81 4.79
C TYR A 334 -6.08 38.93 5.43
N GLY A 335 -4.86 39.18 4.93
CA GLY A 335 -4.06 40.34 5.29
C GLY A 335 -4.82 41.64 5.05
N THR A 336 -5.48 41.77 3.89
CA THR A 336 -6.34 42.92 3.55
C THR A 336 -7.54 43.05 4.49
N LEU A 337 -8.16 41.95 4.94
CA LEU A 337 -9.22 42.01 5.95
C LEU A 337 -8.71 42.55 7.29
N TYR A 338 -7.52 42.17 7.73
CA TYR A 338 -6.92 42.69 8.97
C TYR A 338 -6.40 44.13 8.83
N MET A 339 -5.92 44.49 7.64
CA MET A 339 -5.56 45.85 7.25
C MET A 339 -6.74 46.82 7.45
N CYS A 340 -8.00 46.38 7.25
CA CYS A 340 -9.19 47.19 7.53
C CYS A 340 -9.26 47.68 8.99
N PHE A 341 -8.70 46.95 9.97
CA PHE A 341 -8.70 47.38 11.38
C PHE A 341 -7.83 48.60 11.66
N ALA A 342 -6.83 48.89 10.82
CA ALA A 342 -6.08 50.14 10.86
C ALA A 342 -6.63 51.16 9.85
N ALA A 343 -7.00 50.71 8.64
CA ALA A 343 -7.47 51.58 7.57
C ALA A 343 -8.85 52.23 7.83
N PHE A 344 -9.81 51.53 8.43
CA PHE A 344 -11.16 52.09 8.66
C PHE A 344 -11.15 53.19 9.72
N PRO A 345 -10.40 53.08 10.84
CA PRO A 345 -10.14 54.23 11.71
C PRO A 345 -9.55 55.44 10.98
N ILE A 346 -8.57 55.25 10.09
CA ILE A 346 -7.98 56.35 9.30
C ILE A 346 -9.03 56.97 8.37
N VAL A 347 -9.79 56.17 7.62
CA VAL A 347 -10.78 56.66 6.65
C VAL A 347 -12.00 57.32 7.30
N PHE A 348 -12.60 56.67 8.31
CA PHE A 348 -13.89 57.09 8.87
C PHE A 348 -13.74 57.92 10.15
N GLN A 349 -12.81 57.57 11.05
CA GLN A 349 -12.63 58.33 12.30
C GLN A 349 -11.75 59.57 12.07
N GLN A 350 -10.57 59.41 11.46
CA GLN A 350 -9.69 60.56 11.18
C GLN A 350 -10.20 61.36 9.97
N GLY A 351 -10.51 60.70 8.86
CA GLY A 351 -10.93 61.36 7.61
C GLY A 351 -12.34 61.96 7.62
N ARG A 352 -13.28 61.46 8.46
CA ARG A 352 -14.66 61.97 8.55
C ARG A 352 -15.09 62.40 9.96
N GLY A 353 -14.21 62.32 10.96
CA GLY A 353 -14.52 62.72 12.34
C GLY A 353 -15.49 61.79 13.09
N TRP A 354 -15.71 60.55 12.63
CA TRP A 354 -16.63 59.63 13.31
C TRP A 354 -16.08 59.14 14.65
N SER A 355 -16.96 58.96 15.63
CA SER A 355 -16.60 58.35 16.92
C SER A 355 -16.19 56.87 16.76
N PRO A 356 -15.47 56.26 17.71
CA PRO A 356 -15.04 54.87 17.59
C PRO A 356 -16.17 53.86 17.33
N GLY A 357 -17.33 54.01 18.00
CA GLY A 357 -18.52 53.18 17.80
C GLY A 357 -19.14 53.34 16.42
N ILE A 358 -19.33 54.59 15.96
CA ILE A 358 -19.86 54.87 14.62
C ILE A 358 -18.87 54.41 13.53
N GLY A 359 -17.56 54.60 13.75
CA GLY A 359 -16.49 54.05 12.91
C GLY A 359 -16.53 52.52 12.82
N GLY A 360 -16.86 51.84 13.92
CA GLY A 360 -17.07 50.39 13.95
C GLY A 360 -18.19 49.91 13.01
N LEU A 361 -19.24 50.71 12.79
CA LEU A 361 -20.33 50.36 11.86
C LEU A 361 -19.89 50.24 10.40
N ALA A 362 -18.71 50.76 10.01
CA ALA A 362 -18.16 50.54 8.67
C ALA A 362 -17.94 49.04 8.35
N PHE A 363 -17.74 48.20 9.37
CA PHE A 363 -17.62 46.75 9.23
C PHE A 363 -18.95 46.02 8.95
N VAL A 364 -20.10 46.71 9.03
CA VAL A 364 -21.41 46.12 8.67
C VAL A 364 -21.46 45.72 7.20
N GLY A 365 -20.82 46.48 6.29
CA GLY A 365 -20.70 46.08 4.88
C GLY A 365 -19.94 44.77 4.71
N ILE A 366 -18.86 44.58 5.48
CA ILE A 366 -18.09 43.34 5.51
C ILE A 366 -18.95 42.18 6.06
N ALA A 367 -19.68 42.39 7.16
CA ALA A 367 -20.57 41.38 7.75
C ALA A 367 -21.69 40.94 6.79
N ILE A 368 -22.32 41.90 6.09
CA ILE A 368 -23.36 41.64 5.09
C ILE A 368 -22.77 40.83 3.93
N GLY A 369 -21.62 41.24 3.38
CA GLY A 369 -20.98 40.52 2.28
C GLY A 369 -20.60 39.08 2.65
N MET A 370 -20.03 38.87 3.84
CA MET A 370 -19.73 37.54 4.37
C MET A 370 -20.98 36.67 4.54
N THR A 371 -22.08 37.26 5.03
CA THR A 371 -23.36 36.56 5.21
C THR A 371 -23.97 36.15 3.86
N ILE A 372 -24.03 37.08 2.89
CA ILE A 372 -24.54 36.83 1.54
C ILE A 372 -23.74 35.70 0.87
N ALA A 373 -22.41 35.77 0.89
CA ALA A 373 -21.57 34.75 0.29
C ALA A 373 -21.68 33.39 0.99
N THR A 374 -21.79 33.35 2.33
CA THR A 374 -21.92 32.08 3.05
C THR A 374 -23.27 31.42 2.74
N VAL A 375 -24.37 32.17 2.79
CA VAL A 375 -25.71 31.69 2.41
C VAL A 375 -25.74 31.25 0.95
N GLY A 376 -25.16 32.04 0.04
CA GLY A 376 -25.03 31.70 -1.38
C GLY A 376 -24.22 30.41 -1.62
N SER A 377 -23.19 30.15 -0.81
CA SER A 377 -22.38 28.93 -0.91
C SER A 377 -23.16 27.66 -0.58
N VAL A 378 -24.11 27.73 0.36
CA VAL A 378 -25.01 26.61 0.70
C VAL A 378 -25.86 26.20 -0.50
N PHE A 379 -26.50 27.17 -1.16
CA PHE A 379 -27.25 26.91 -2.40
C PHE A 379 -26.33 26.48 -3.55
N GLY A 380 -25.14 27.06 -3.65
CA GLY A 380 -24.11 26.70 -4.63
C GLY A 380 -23.61 25.26 -4.50
N ASN A 381 -23.59 24.68 -3.30
CA ASN A 381 -23.18 23.29 -3.08
C ASN A 381 -24.10 22.27 -3.79
N ASN A 382 -25.38 22.60 -4.00
CA ASN A 382 -26.29 21.79 -4.82
C ASN A 382 -25.85 21.69 -6.30
N ARG A 383 -25.00 22.59 -6.80
CA ARG A 383 -24.38 22.47 -8.12
C ARG A 383 -23.25 21.43 -8.11
N TYR A 384 -22.44 21.40 -7.05
CA TYR A 384 -21.40 20.37 -6.88
C TYR A 384 -22.01 18.97 -6.72
N ILE A 385 -23.05 18.82 -5.88
CA ILE A 385 -23.76 17.55 -5.71
C ILE A 385 -24.36 17.07 -7.04
N ARG A 386 -24.96 17.97 -7.84
CA ARG A 386 -25.47 17.65 -9.19
C ARG A 386 -24.36 17.34 -10.21
N ALA A 387 -23.16 17.88 -10.04
CA ALA A 387 -22.01 17.53 -10.89
C ALA A 387 -21.47 16.14 -10.52
N ALA A 388 -21.28 15.87 -9.24
CA ALA A 388 -20.85 14.56 -8.73
C ALA A 388 -21.82 13.44 -9.13
N ALA A 389 -23.14 13.69 -9.04
CA ALA A 389 -24.19 12.76 -9.46
C ALA A 389 -24.29 12.57 -11.00
N ARG A 390 -23.56 13.35 -11.80
CA ARG A 390 -23.47 13.19 -13.27
C ARG A 390 -22.17 12.50 -13.71
N SER A 391 -21.18 12.38 -12.83
CA SER A 391 -19.96 11.61 -13.09
C SER A 391 -20.22 10.10 -13.00
N PRO A 392 -19.65 9.27 -13.89
CA PRO A 392 -19.80 7.80 -13.83
C PRO A 392 -19.37 7.18 -12.49
N ASP A 393 -18.31 7.71 -11.86
CA ASP A 393 -17.79 7.27 -10.55
C ASP A 393 -18.48 7.92 -9.33
N GLY A 394 -19.49 8.78 -9.53
CA GLY A 394 -20.13 9.53 -8.44
C GLY A 394 -19.25 10.62 -7.79
N MET A 395 -18.03 10.81 -8.26
CA MET A 395 -17.06 11.80 -7.79
C MET A 395 -16.90 12.93 -8.81
N ALA A 396 -16.88 14.19 -8.35
CA ALA A 396 -16.54 15.33 -9.19
C ALA A 396 -15.05 15.68 -9.04
N PRO A 397 -14.36 16.18 -10.09
CA PRO A 397 -12.98 16.65 -9.98
C PRO A 397 -12.88 17.84 -9.03
N ALA A 398 -11.73 18.04 -8.39
CA ALA A 398 -11.51 19.15 -7.45
C ALA A 398 -11.78 20.53 -8.08
N GLU A 399 -11.52 20.67 -9.38
CA GLU A 399 -11.86 21.82 -10.24
C GLU A 399 -13.33 22.22 -10.16
N ALA A 400 -14.24 21.27 -9.94
CA ALA A 400 -15.67 21.55 -9.80
C ALA A 400 -16.00 22.45 -8.59
N ARG A 401 -15.07 22.59 -7.64
CA ARG A 401 -15.12 23.52 -6.50
C ARG A 401 -14.75 24.96 -6.86
N LEU A 402 -14.03 25.21 -7.95
CA LEU A 402 -13.46 26.52 -8.28
C LEU A 402 -14.42 27.58 -8.88
N PRO A 403 -15.57 27.28 -9.50
CA PRO A 403 -16.44 28.33 -10.06
C PRO A 403 -16.90 29.44 -9.10
N PRO A 404 -17.20 29.20 -7.81
CA PRO A 404 -17.44 30.28 -6.86
C PRO A 404 -16.15 31.08 -6.54
N ALA A 405 -14.96 30.46 -6.55
CA ALA A 405 -13.70 31.19 -6.44
C ALA A 405 -13.45 32.12 -7.63
N ILE A 406 -13.87 31.74 -8.84
CA ILE A 406 -13.79 32.57 -10.05
C ILE A 406 -14.70 33.80 -9.91
N LEU A 407 -15.93 33.64 -9.43
CA LEU A 407 -16.80 34.79 -9.14
C LEU A 407 -16.19 35.67 -8.04
N GLY A 408 -15.76 35.05 -6.94
CA GLY A 408 -15.16 35.77 -5.82
C GLY A 408 -13.88 36.53 -6.20
N SER A 409 -13.04 35.97 -7.06
CA SER A 409 -11.79 36.63 -7.46
C SER A 409 -12.01 37.89 -8.27
N VAL A 410 -13.10 37.97 -9.05
CA VAL A 410 -13.50 39.19 -9.76
C VAL A 410 -14.16 40.20 -8.79
N LEU A 411 -14.95 39.74 -7.82
CA LEU A 411 -15.62 40.63 -6.85
C LEU A 411 -14.65 41.33 -5.88
N ILE A 412 -13.55 40.69 -5.47
CA ILE A 412 -12.56 41.28 -4.56
C ILE A 412 -11.96 42.60 -5.08
N PRO A 413 -11.30 42.66 -6.26
CA PRO A 413 -10.73 43.90 -6.77
C PRO A 413 -11.80 44.92 -7.13
N ILE A 414 -13.00 44.51 -7.60
CA ILE A 414 -14.13 45.43 -7.80
C ILE A 414 -14.47 46.13 -6.49
N GLY A 415 -14.68 45.38 -5.40
CA GLY A 415 -15.00 45.95 -4.09
C GLY A 415 -13.89 46.82 -3.51
N LEU A 416 -12.63 46.42 -3.68
CA LEU A 416 -11.47 47.18 -3.18
C LEU A 416 -11.22 48.46 -3.97
N PHE A 417 -11.26 48.45 -5.31
CA PHE A 417 -11.15 49.68 -6.10
C PHE A 417 -12.35 50.61 -5.89
N TRP A 418 -13.56 50.06 -5.77
CA TRP A 418 -14.76 50.84 -5.41
C TRP A 418 -14.54 51.55 -4.08
N PHE A 419 -14.14 50.82 -3.02
CA PHE A 419 -13.81 51.44 -1.73
C PHE A 419 -12.70 52.50 -1.87
N ALA A 420 -11.59 52.17 -2.53
CA ALA A 420 -10.42 53.04 -2.65
C ALA A 420 -10.74 54.41 -3.27
N TRP A 421 -11.60 54.45 -4.30
CA TRP A 421 -11.94 55.69 -5.00
C TRP A 421 -13.23 56.36 -4.49
N THR A 422 -13.90 55.80 -3.47
CA THR A 422 -15.12 56.37 -2.86
C THR A 422 -15.01 56.61 -1.35
N ASN A 423 -13.87 56.27 -0.74
CA ASN A 423 -13.63 56.45 0.70
C ASN A 423 -13.52 57.94 1.12
N GLY A 424 -13.18 58.84 0.19
CA GLY A 424 -12.94 60.26 0.45
C GLY A 424 -14.16 61.04 1.00
N PRO A 425 -13.96 62.07 1.85
CA PRO A 425 -15.06 62.75 2.55
C PRO A 425 -16.13 63.38 1.63
N SER A 426 -15.74 63.78 0.42
CA SER A 426 -16.62 64.34 -0.62
C SER A 426 -17.68 63.38 -1.15
N VAL A 427 -17.48 62.07 -0.99
CA VAL A 427 -18.44 61.04 -1.42
C VAL A 427 -19.26 60.57 -0.21
N HIS A 428 -20.55 60.31 -0.40
CA HIS A 428 -21.41 59.81 0.67
C HIS A 428 -20.91 58.46 1.21
N TRP A 429 -20.75 58.37 2.53
CA TRP A 429 -20.08 57.26 3.22
C TRP A 429 -20.63 55.86 2.87
N ILE A 430 -21.94 55.74 2.57
CA ILE A 430 -22.54 54.45 2.20
C ILE A 430 -21.92 53.84 0.94
N VAL A 431 -21.44 54.67 0.01
CA VAL A 431 -20.90 54.23 -1.28
C VAL A 431 -19.63 53.40 -1.08
N SER A 432 -18.75 53.82 -0.16
CA SER A 432 -17.55 53.06 0.18
C SER A 432 -17.88 51.78 0.95
N ILE A 433 -18.85 51.82 1.87
CA ILE A 433 -19.32 50.63 2.60
C ILE A 433 -19.94 49.59 1.65
N ILE A 434 -20.68 50.01 0.62
CA ILE A 434 -21.20 49.10 -0.42
C ILE A 434 -20.06 48.39 -1.16
N GLY A 435 -18.95 49.08 -1.44
CA GLY A 435 -17.73 48.46 -1.97
C GLY A 435 -17.20 47.31 -1.09
N THR A 436 -17.27 47.47 0.24
CA THR A 436 -16.81 46.42 1.18
C THR A 436 -17.69 45.17 1.18
N ILE A 437 -18.97 45.27 0.78
CA ILE A 437 -19.87 44.10 0.60
C ILE A 437 -19.33 43.18 -0.51
N PHE A 438 -18.95 43.74 -1.66
CA PHE A 438 -18.39 42.96 -2.78
C PHE A 438 -17.04 42.34 -2.43
N PHE A 439 -16.16 43.11 -1.77
CA PHE A 439 -14.88 42.63 -1.24
C PHE A 439 -15.07 41.43 -0.29
N ALA A 440 -15.92 41.59 0.73
CA ALA A 440 -16.12 40.57 1.76
C ALA A 440 -16.88 39.34 1.24
N SER A 441 -17.82 39.51 0.31
CA SER A 441 -18.45 38.40 -0.41
C SER A 441 -17.40 37.62 -1.20
N GLY A 442 -16.54 38.33 -1.92
CA GLY A 442 -15.48 37.73 -2.71
C GLY A 442 -14.46 36.98 -1.86
N ILE A 443 -14.06 37.51 -0.70
CA ILE A 443 -13.20 36.82 0.28
C ILE A 443 -13.78 35.45 0.62
N VAL A 444 -15.03 35.37 1.08
CA VAL A 444 -15.63 34.11 1.54
C VAL A 444 -15.73 33.10 0.40
N LEU A 445 -16.14 33.54 -0.80
CA LEU A 445 -16.25 32.68 -1.97
C LEU A 445 -14.89 32.10 -2.40
N VAL A 446 -13.83 32.92 -2.44
CA VAL A 446 -12.47 32.48 -2.74
C VAL A 446 -11.95 31.56 -1.65
N PHE A 447 -12.08 31.96 -0.39
CA PHE A 447 -11.51 31.24 0.75
C PHE A 447 -12.09 29.83 0.89
N LEU A 448 -13.42 29.69 0.94
CA LEU A 448 -14.07 28.39 1.09
C LEU A 448 -13.75 27.47 -0.09
N SER A 449 -13.86 27.99 -1.31
CA SER A 449 -13.65 27.22 -2.53
C SER A 449 -12.21 26.73 -2.66
N LEU A 450 -11.23 27.60 -2.40
CA LEU A 450 -9.80 27.24 -2.49
C LEU A 450 -9.36 26.37 -1.30
N MET A 451 -9.96 26.50 -0.12
CA MET A 451 -9.68 25.63 1.02
C MET A 451 -10.16 24.20 0.74
N ILE A 452 -11.37 24.05 0.22
CA ILE A 452 -11.93 22.76 -0.18
C ILE A 452 -11.15 22.21 -1.39
N TYR A 453 -10.73 23.04 -2.35
CA TYR A 453 -9.85 22.61 -3.44
C TYR A 453 -8.51 22.07 -2.93
N ILE A 454 -7.84 22.70 -1.95
CA ILE A 454 -6.63 22.14 -1.34
C ILE A 454 -6.92 20.78 -0.70
N VAL A 455 -8.05 20.62 0.00
CA VAL A 455 -8.44 19.34 0.60
C VAL A 455 -8.63 18.28 -0.48
N ASP A 456 -9.45 18.55 -1.49
CA ASP A 456 -9.80 17.60 -2.56
C ASP A 456 -8.59 17.31 -3.49
N ALA A 457 -7.64 18.23 -3.63
CA ALA A 457 -6.43 18.06 -4.45
C ALA A 457 -5.25 17.36 -3.75
N TYR A 458 -5.16 17.43 -2.41
CA TYR A 458 -4.03 16.89 -1.64
C TYR A 458 -4.39 15.78 -0.65
N VAL A 459 -5.66 15.60 -0.29
CA VAL A 459 -6.27 14.60 0.62
C VAL A 459 -5.33 13.95 1.66
N ILE A 460 -4.45 13.01 1.28
CA ILE A 460 -3.45 12.36 2.15
C ILE A 460 -2.57 13.40 2.88
N PHE A 461 -2.21 14.48 2.19
CA PHE A 461 -1.44 15.61 2.68
C PHE A 461 -2.30 16.85 2.99
N ALA A 462 -3.63 16.78 2.84
CA ALA A 462 -4.53 17.93 2.99
C ALA A 462 -4.33 18.66 4.33
N ALA A 463 -4.22 17.92 5.45
CA ALA A 463 -3.99 18.54 6.76
C ALA A 463 -2.70 19.37 6.82
N SER A 464 -1.63 18.94 6.13
CA SER A 464 -0.36 19.65 6.08
C SER A 464 -0.37 20.82 5.08
N ALA A 465 -1.10 20.69 3.96
CA ALA A 465 -1.29 21.79 3.00
C ALA A 465 -2.18 22.90 3.57
N LEU A 466 -3.26 22.54 4.29
CA LEU A 466 -4.08 23.48 5.06
C LEU A 466 -3.29 24.17 6.17
N ALA A 467 -2.44 23.44 6.90
CA ALA A 467 -1.55 24.04 7.90
C ALA A 467 -0.59 25.06 7.25
N ALA A 468 0.01 24.75 6.10
CA ALA A 468 0.87 25.67 5.36
C ALA A 468 0.14 26.95 4.96
N SER A 469 -1.06 26.80 4.39
CA SER A 469 -1.93 27.90 4.03
C SER A 469 -2.34 28.73 5.24
N SER A 470 -2.64 28.10 6.38
CA SER A 470 -3.02 28.80 7.61
C SER A 470 -1.87 29.59 8.21
N VAL A 471 -0.64 29.06 8.20
CA VAL A 471 0.55 29.78 8.68
C VAL A 471 0.82 31.01 7.84
N LEU A 472 0.92 30.88 6.51
CA LEU A 472 1.20 32.01 5.62
C LEU A 472 0.11 33.10 5.72
N ARG A 473 -1.15 32.66 5.81
CA ARG A 473 -2.32 33.53 6.01
C ARG A 473 -2.24 34.33 7.31
N SER A 474 -1.95 33.66 8.43
CA SER A 474 -1.82 34.33 9.73
C SER A 474 -0.61 35.26 9.80
N LEU A 475 0.49 34.95 9.09
CA LEU A 475 1.63 35.86 8.96
C LEU A 475 1.26 37.15 8.21
N PHE A 476 0.51 37.07 7.10
CA PHE A 476 0.03 38.26 6.39
C PHE A 476 -1.01 39.05 7.21
N GLY A 477 -1.91 38.35 7.92
CA GLY A 477 -2.85 38.98 8.86
C GLY A 477 -2.16 39.73 10.01
N ALA A 478 -1.00 39.26 10.45
CA ALA A 478 -0.16 39.96 11.41
C ALA A 478 0.66 41.10 10.78
N ALA A 479 1.18 40.94 9.56
CA ALA A 479 2.07 41.92 8.93
C ALA A 479 1.34 43.15 8.36
N PHE A 480 0.17 42.96 7.71
CA PHE A 480 -0.52 44.02 6.97
C PHE A 480 -0.92 45.23 7.83
N PRO A 481 -1.46 45.06 9.05
CA PRO A 481 -1.77 46.20 9.93
C PRO A 481 -0.55 47.08 10.26
N LEU A 482 0.64 46.48 10.42
CA LEU A 482 1.83 47.18 10.94
C LEU A 482 2.38 48.26 10.00
N PHE A 483 2.28 48.08 8.69
CA PHE A 483 2.67 49.10 7.71
C PHE A 483 1.50 50.00 7.26
N THR A 484 0.27 49.74 7.74
CA THR A 484 -0.92 50.46 7.25
C THR A 484 -0.84 51.96 7.55
N SER A 485 -0.43 52.37 8.76
CA SER A 485 -0.33 53.79 9.14
C SER A 485 0.59 54.57 8.19
N TYR A 486 1.83 54.09 8.01
CA TYR A 486 2.83 54.71 7.11
C TYR A 486 2.37 54.73 5.65
N MET A 487 1.78 53.63 5.17
CA MET A 487 1.30 53.55 3.79
C MET A 487 0.14 54.54 3.55
N TYR A 488 -0.71 54.82 4.54
CA TYR A 488 -1.77 55.82 4.43
C TYR A 488 -1.28 57.26 4.61
N SER A 489 -0.24 57.53 5.41
CA SER A 489 0.35 58.87 5.51
C SER A 489 1.04 59.29 4.21
N ASP A 490 1.75 58.37 3.57
CA ASP A 490 2.69 58.72 2.49
C ASP A 490 2.02 58.71 1.10
N LEU A 491 1.04 57.82 0.89
CA LEU A 491 0.32 57.67 -0.40
C LEU A 491 -1.09 58.30 -0.39
N GLY A 492 -1.61 58.64 0.79
CA GLY A 492 -2.96 59.12 0.98
C GLY A 492 -4.05 58.04 0.79
N ILE A 493 -5.25 58.34 1.28
CA ILE A 493 -6.35 57.36 1.45
C ILE A 493 -6.74 56.59 0.18
N HIS A 494 -6.60 57.17 -1.01
CA HIS A 494 -7.01 56.56 -2.28
C HIS A 494 -5.97 55.56 -2.81
N TRP A 495 -4.72 55.97 -2.94
CA TRP A 495 -3.64 55.10 -3.43
C TRP A 495 -3.26 54.02 -2.42
N ALA A 496 -3.22 54.35 -1.13
CA ALA A 496 -3.02 53.38 -0.06
C ALA A 496 -4.09 52.27 -0.07
N SER A 497 -5.37 52.63 -0.29
CA SER A 497 -6.46 51.65 -0.46
C SER A 497 -6.37 50.85 -1.77
N SER A 498 -5.70 51.38 -2.79
CA SER A 498 -5.57 50.72 -4.11
C SER A 498 -4.49 49.65 -4.14
N ILE A 499 -3.46 49.71 -3.28
CA ILE A 499 -2.40 48.69 -3.19
C ILE A 499 -2.94 47.27 -2.98
N PRO A 500 -3.79 46.97 -1.97
CA PRO A 500 -4.38 45.64 -1.83
C PRO A 500 -5.32 45.28 -2.99
N ALA A 501 -5.93 46.26 -3.66
CA ALA A 501 -6.74 46.04 -4.86
C ALA A 501 -5.88 45.53 -6.04
N PHE A 502 -4.69 46.11 -6.25
CA PHE A 502 -3.72 45.63 -7.25
C PHE A 502 -3.14 44.26 -6.90
N LEU A 503 -2.84 44.00 -5.62
CA LEU A 503 -2.39 42.66 -5.17
C LEU A 503 -3.47 41.59 -5.39
N ALA A 504 -4.73 41.90 -5.09
CA ALA A 504 -5.86 41.03 -5.38
C ALA A 504 -6.07 40.84 -6.88
N LEU A 505 -5.94 41.90 -7.69
CA LEU A 505 -6.04 41.86 -9.15
C LEU A 505 -4.97 40.94 -9.76
N ALA A 506 -3.73 40.99 -9.26
CA ALA A 506 -2.65 40.10 -9.69
C ALA A 506 -2.93 38.60 -9.39
N CYS A 507 -3.77 38.31 -8.38
CA CYS A 507 -4.19 36.95 -8.05
C CYS A 507 -5.44 36.47 -8.84
N VAL A 508 -6.17 37.36 -9.53
CA VAL A 508 -7.37 37.00 -10.31
C VAL A 508 -7.13 35.85 -11.28
N PRO A 509 -5.99 35.74 -12.00
CA PRO A 509 -5.76 34.63 -12.92
C PRO A 509 -5.69 33.25 -12.24
N PHE A 510 -5.37 33.15 -10.94
CA PHE A 510 -5.06 31.85 -10.33
C PHE A 510 -6.26 30.88 -10.32
N PRO A 511 -7.50 31.25 -9.88
CA PRO A 511 -8.65 30.36 -9.96
C PRO A 511 -9.03 29.95 -11.39
N PHE A 512 -8.85 30.83 -12.38
CA PHE A 512 -9.09 30.50 -13.80
C PHE A 512 -8.03 29.53 -14.35
N LEU A 513 -6.75 29.75 -14.00
CA LEU A 513 -5.65 28.88 -14.37
C LEU A 513 -5.84 27.47 -13.80
N PHE A 514 -6.19 27.37 -12.51
CA PHE A 514 -6.47 26.07 -11.88
C PHE A 514 -7.77 25.44 -12.41
N TYR A 515 -8.81 26.21 -12.76
CA TYR A 515 -10.02 25.64 -13.35
C TYR A 515 -9.80 25.07 -14.75
N LYS A 516 -8.91 25.66 -15.57
CA LYS A 516 -8.64 25.22 -16.95
C LYS A 516 -7.47 24.23 -17.06
N TYR A 517 -6.50 24.30 -16.16
CA TYR A 517 -5.25 23.55 -16.25
C TYR A 517 -4.88 22.79 -14.95
N GLY A 518 -5.74 22.78 -13.94
CA GLY A 518 -5.45 22.21 -12.61
C GLY A 518 -4.95 20.77 -12.65
N ASP A 519 -5.60 19.88 -13.41
CA ASP A 519 -5.14 18.52 -13.66
C ASP A 519 -3.70 18.46 -14.19
N LYS A 520 -3.39 19.26 -15.22
CA LYS A 520 -2.06 19.31 -15.87
C LYS A 520 -0.98 19.92 -14.98
N ILE A 521 -1.37 20.75 -14.01
CA ILE A 521 -0.46 21.33 -13.02
C ILE A 521 -0.25 20.32 -11.89
N ARG A 522 -1.32 19.69 -11.36
CA ARG A 522 -1.23 18.64 -10.32
C ARG A 522 -0.36 17.47 -10.74
N ALA A 523 -0.51 16.97 -11.98
CA ALA A 523 0.31 15.89 -12.53
C ALA A 523 1.82 16.21 -12.59
N LYS A 524 2.22 17.48 -12.44
CA LYS A 524 3.62 17.92 -12.38
C LYS A 524 4.10 18.22 -10.95
N CYS A 525 3.23 18.23 -9.95
CA CYS A 525 3.58 18.52 -8.57
C CYS A 525 3.72 17.22 -7.78
N GLN A 526 4.83 17.05 -7.06
CA GLN A 526 5.24 15.77 -6.49
C GLN A 526 4.21 15.23 -5.47
N TYR A 527 3.76 16.09 -4.55
CA TYR A 527 2.83 15.69 -3.50
C TYR A 527 1.37 15.71 -3.96
N ALA A 528 1.00 16.50 -4.98
CA ALA A 528 -0.32 16.44 -5.59
C ALA A 528 -0.52 15.15 -6.39
N ALA A 529 0.50 14.70 -7.14
CA ALA A 529 0.50 13.42 -7.82
C ALA A 529 0.48 12.25 -6.82
N GLU A 530 1.35 12.25 -5.81
CA GLU A 530 1.35 11.24 -4.74
C GLU A 530 0.02 11.20 -3.97
N ALA A 531 -0.64 12.34 -3.78
CA ALA A 531 -1.98 12.41 -3.22
C ALA A 531 -3.04 11.82 -4.15
N ALA A 532 -3.04 12.18 -5.44
CA ALA A 532 -3.96 11.63 -6.42
C ALA A 532 -3.85 10.09 -6.48
N GLU A 533 -2.64 9.53 -6.44
CA GLU A 533 -2.40 8.08 -6.42
C GLU A 533 -3.08 7.35 -5.23
N GLY A 534 -3.08 7.91 -4.02
CA GLY A 534 -3.59 7.25 -2.81
C GLY A 534 -5.00 7.63 -2.35
N VAL A 535 -5.72 8.49 -3.09
CA VAL A 535 -7.13 8.85 -2.79
C VAL A 535 -8.12 7.81 -3.30
N PHE A 536 -7.95 7.39 -4.55
CA PHE A 536 -8.86 6.46 -5.22
C PHE A 536 -8.91 5.05 -4.58
N PRO A 537 -7.84 4.52 -3.94
CA PRO A 537 -7.93 3.28 -3.15
C PRO A 537 -8.77 3.43 -1.87
N ALA A 538 -8.69 4.57 -1.18
CA ALA A 538 -9.21 4.73 0.18
C ALA A 538 -10.74 4.96 0.25
N MET A 539 -11.35 5.55 -0.78
CA MET A 539 -12.79 5.88 -0.78
C MET A 539 -13.71 4.80 -1.40
N ARG A 540 -13.16 3.70 -1.93
CA ARG A 540 -13.94 2.59 -2.54
C ARG A 540 -14.39 1.49 -1.56
N ARG A 541 -14.42 1.75 -0.25
CA ARG A 541 -15.11 0.89 0.74
C ARG A 541 -16.51 1.46 1.09
N PRO A 542 -17.59 1.04 0.41
CA PRO A 542 -18.93 1.33 0.90
C PRO A 542 -19.20 0.55 2.20
N SER A 543 -19.63 1.25 3.24
CA SER A 543 -20.12 0.64 4.47
C SER A 543 -21.47 -0.04 4.23
N GLN A 544 -21.48 -1.36 4.02
CA GLN A 544 -22.70 -2.16 4.17
C GLN A 544 -22.94 -2.47 5.66
N PRO A 545 -24.20 -2.49 6.11
CA PRO A 545 -24.53 -2.90 7.47
C PRO A 545 -24.28 -4.39 7.67
N SER A 546 -23.80 -4.74 8.86
CA SER A 546 -23.70 -6.12 9.34
C SER A 546 -25.07 -6.80 9.40
N ALA A 547 -25.24 -7.88 8.65
CA ALA A 547 -26.24 -8.90 8.92
C ALA A 547 -25.52 -10.12 9.53
N ASP A 548 -25.99 -10.57 10.69
CA ASP A 548 -25.31 -11.60 11.47
C ASP A 548 -25.32 -12.98 10.82
N SER A 549 -24.30 -13.74 11.20
CA SER A 549 -24.09 -15.16 10.96
C SER A 549 -25.29 -16.09 11.26
N SER A 550 -25.26 -17.29 10.68
CA SER A 550 -25.40 -18.58 11.40
C SER A 550 -25.07 -19.75 10.42
N PRO A 551 -24.90 -21.02 10.86
CA PRO A 551 -23.54 -21.54 11.01
C PRO A 551 -23.29 -22.87 10.27
N ALA A 552 -22.11 -23.46 10.49
CA ALA A 552 -21.63 -24.66 9.81
C ALA A 552 -22.51 -25.91 9.95
N SER A 553 -22.53 -26.73 8.89
CA SER A 553 -22.72 -28.18 8.98
C SER A 553 -21.48 -28.89 8.40
N PHE A 554 -21.02 -29.92 9.10
CA PHE A 554 -19.87 -30.76 8.73
C PHE A 554 -20.38 -32.17 8.36
N TYR A 555 -19.52 -32.96 7.72
CA TYR A 555 -19.58 -34.43 7.52
C TYR A 555 -20.31 -35.05 6.29
N THR A 556 -19.47 -35.68 5.44
CA THR A 556 -19.60 -36.97 4.72
C THR A 556 -20.77 -37.29 3.78
N SER A 557 -20.44 -37.49 2.50
CA SER A 557 -20.45 -38.80 1.78
C SER A 557 -19.81 -38.58 0.38
N LYS A 558 -18.72 -39.30 0.03
CA LYS A 558 -18.60 -40.66 -0.56
C LYS A 558 -18.78 -40.70 -2.10
N GLU A 559 -18.04 -41.61 -2.71
CA GLU A 559 -17.94 -41.89 -4.15
C GLU A 559 -19.14 -42.70 -4.69
N GLU A 560 -19.08 -42.93 -6.01
CA GLU A 560 -19.76 -43.96 -6.82
C GLU A 560 -21.18 -43.69 -7.40
N ASP A 561 -21.23 -43.95 -8.71
CA ASP A 561 -22.29 -44.50 -9.56
C ASP A 561 -23.67 -43.86 -9.68
N SER A 562 -23.96 -43.41 -10.91
CA SER A 562 -25.17 -43.83 -11.65
C SER A 562 -25.05 -43.53 -13.16
N GLU A 563 -24.93 -44.59 -13.97
CA GLU A 563 -25.34 -44.55 -15.38
C GLU A 563 -26.88 -44.68 -15.53
N LEU A 564 -27.36 -44.52 -16.76
CA LEU A 564 -28.66 -44.99 -17.28
C LEU A 564 -29.95 -44.29 -16.78
N ASN A 565 -30.42 -43.32 -17.58
CA ASN A 565 -31.55 -43.61 -18.46
C ASN A 565 -31.70 -42.59 -19.61
N ALA A 566 -32.04 -43.09 -20.81
CA ALA A 566 -32.26 -42.28 -22.01
C ALA A 566 -33.51 -42.72 -22.79
N LYS A 567 -34.27 -41.74 -23.30
CA LYS A 567 -35.36 -41.75 -24.31
C LYS A 567 -35.93 -40.31 -24.28
N SER A 568 -36.10 -39.52 -25.33
CA SER A 568 -35.99 -39.67 -26.80
C SER A 568 -35.91 -38.22 -27.40
N THR A 569 -35.55 -37.88 -28.64
CA THR A 569 -35.35 -38.62 -29.92
C THR A 569 -34.40 -37.82 -30.85
N THR A 570 -34.07 -38.37 -32.02
CA THR A 570 -33.62 -37.72 -33.28
C THR A 570 -32.32 -36.87 -33.32
N ALA A 571 -31.29 -37.50 -33.92
CA ALA A 571 -30.26 -36.95 -34.83
C ALA A 571 -29.43 -35.72 -34.37
N SER A 572 -28.11 -35.77 -34.17
CA SER A 572 -27.05 -36.51 -34.87
C SER A 572 -25.72 -36.44 -34.09
N THR A 573 -24.96 -37.52 -34.01
CA THR A 573 -23.63 -37.57 -33.37
C THR A 573 -22.54 -36.95 -34.28
N PRO A 574 -21.46 -36.40 -33.73
CA PRO A 574 -20.25 -37.22 -33.60
C PRO A 574 -19.50 -37.10 -32.25
N SER A 575 -18.64 -38.11 -31.98
CA SER A 575 -17.51 -38.15 -31.04
C SER A 575 -17.64 -37.57 -29.63
N LYS A 576 -17.41 -38.42 -28.60
CA LYS A 576 -17.10 -38.00 -27.22
C LYS A 576 -15.69 -37.39 -27.13
N THR A 577 -15.48 -36.17 -27.63
CA THR A 577 -14.33 -35.36 -27.21
C THR A 577 -14.53 -34.94 -25.74
N GLN A 578 -13.45 -34.93 -24.94
CA GLN A 578 -13.51 -34.29 -23.62
C GLN A 578 -13.82 -32.80 -23.82
N PRO A 579 -14.86 -32.25 -23.18
CA PRO A 579 -15.19 -30.84 -23.35
C PRO A 579 -14.01 -29.98 -22.90
N CYS A 580 -13.59 -29.03 -23.74
CA CYS A 580 -12.47 -28.14 -23.42
C CYS A 580 -12.69 -27.51 -22.03
N PRO A 581 -11.72 -27.64 -21.10
CA PRO A 581 -11.90 -27.18 -19.72
C PRO A 581 -11.91 -25.65 -19.61
N TYR A 582 -11.53 -24.96 -20.68
CA TYR A 582 -11.32 -23.52 -20.74
C TYR A 582 -12.39 -22.81 -21.57
N ARG A 583 -12.75 -21.59 -21.17
CA ARG A 583 -13.68 -20.75 -21.93
C ARG A 583 -12.97 -19.98 -23.03
N THR A 584 -13.70 -19.66 -24.10
CA THR A 584 -13.24 -18.75 -25.15
C THR A 584 -13.05 -17.33 -24.60
N ALA A 585 -11.98 -16.68 -25.03
CA ALA A 585 -11.73 -15.28 -24.74
C ALA A 585 -12.39 -14.35 -25.77
N ARG A 586 -12.55 -13.09 -25.40
CA ARG A 586 -12.74 -11.94 -26.30
C ARG A 586 -11.93 -10.77 -25.77
N GLU A 587 -11.63 -9.79 -26.60
CA GLU A 587 -10.99 -8.56 -26.13
C GLU A 587 -11.89 -7.77 -25.16
N LEU A 588 -11.25 -6.92 -24.35
CA LEU A 588 -11.95 -5.89 -23.59
C LEU A 588 -12.64 -4.90 -24.56
N PRO A 589 -13.89 -4.48 -24.28
CA PRO A 589 -14.50 -3.34 -24.97
C PRO A 589 -13.59 -2.10 -24.89
N HIS A 590 -13.54 -1.30 -25.97
CA HIS A 590 -12.61 -0.16 -26.13
C HIS A 590 -12.53 0.73 -24.88
N GLU A 591 -13.67 1.19 -24.36
CA GLU A 591 -13.74 2.03 -23.16
C GLU A 591 -13.12 1.36 -21.91
N LEU A 592 -13.27 0.04 -21.75
CA LEU A 592 -12.66 -0.70 -20.64
C LEU A 592 -11.17 -0.98 -20.89
N LYS A 593 -10.77 -1.19 -22.15
CA LYS A 593 -9.37 -1.33 -22.57
C LYS A 593 -8.60 -0.04 -22.24
N GLU A 594 -9.13 1.12 -22.64
CA GLU A 594 -8.59 2.44 -22.32
C GLU A 594 -8.56 2.73 -20.81
N HIS A 595 -9.65 2.50 -20.07
CA HIS A 595 -9.65 2.70 -18.61
C HIS A 595 -8.63 1.80 -17.89
N CYS A 596 -8.51 0.53 -18.28
CA CYS A 596 -7.47 -0.35 -17.76
C CYS A 596 -6.07 0.13 -18.12
N GLN A 597 -5.85 0.61 -19.36
CA GLN A 597 -4.57 1.16 -19.80
C GLN A 597 -4.18 2.39 -18.97
N ILE A 598 -5.09 3.36 -18.78
CA ILE A 598 -4.86 4.55 -17.96
C ILE A 598 -4.51 4.17 -16.51
N PHE A 599 -5.25 3.26 -15.87
CA PHE A 599 -4.94 2.82 -14.52
C PHE A 599 -3.58 2.09 -14.40
N LEU A 600 -3.15 1.40 -15.45
CA LEU A 600 -1.84 0.72 -15.49
C LEU A 600 -0.69 1.70 -15.79
N GLU A 601 -0.91 2.76 -16.57
CA GLU A 601 0.09 3.81 -16.85
C GLU A 601 0.27 4.76 -15.65
N GLU A 602 -0.82 5.18 -15.01
CA GLU A 602 -0.82 6.03 -13.79
C GLU A 602 -0.51 5.24 -12.50
N GLN A 603 0.00 4.00 -12.61
CA GLN A 603 0.43 3.14 -11.50
C GLN A 603 -0.64 2.80 -10.45
N LEU A 604 -1.93 2.99 -10.79
CA LEU A 604 -3.10 2.62 -9.99
C LEU A 604 -3.40 1.10 -10.08
N TYR A 605 -2.37 0.28 -9.91
CA TYR A 605 -2.39 -1.16 -10.19
C TYR A 605 -3.50 -1.91 -9.43
N THR A 606 -3.75 -1.56 -8.15
CA THR A 606 -4.83 -2.18 -7.37
C THR A 606 -6.21 -1.92 -7.98
N CYS A 607 -6.44 -0.72 -8.53
CA CYS A 607 -7.69 -0.36 -9.21
C CYS A 607 -7.83 -1.09 -10.54
N ALA A 608 -6.76 -1.16 -11.34
CA ALA A 608 -6.73 -1.93 -12.58
C ALA A 608 -7.03 -3.41 -12.33
N ILE A 609 -6.32 -4.04 -11.40
CA ILE A 609 -6.46 -5.47 -11.07
C ILE A 609 -7.84 -5.78 -10.49
N ASN A 610 -8.42 -4.90 -9.66
CA ASN A 610 -9.76 -5.10 -9.12
C ASN A 610 -10.85 -4.93 -10.18
N LEU A 611 -10.70 -4.00 -11.12
CA LEU A 611 -11.59 -3.88 -12.28
C LEU A 611 -11.52 -5.15 -13.14
N LEU A 612 -10.31 -5.61 -13.46
CA LEU A 612 -10.08 -6.83 -14.24
C LEU A 612 -10.64 -8.10 -13.54
N ASN A 613 -10.45 -8.24 -12.22
CA ASN A 613 -11.06 -9.32 -11.43
C ASN A 613 -12.60 -9.23 -11.42
N SER A 614 -13.17 -8.03 -11.35
CA SER A 614 -14.64 -7.84 -11.36
C SER A 614 -15.24 -8.21 -12.72
N ILE A 615 -14.56 -7.82 -13.80
CA ILE A 615 -14.89 -8.19 -15.17
C ILE A 615 -14.83 -9.71 -15.36
N LEU A 616 -13.75 -10.36 -14.91
CA LEU A 616 -13.56 -11.81 -14.97
C LEU A 616 -14.62 -12.55 -14.13
N GLY A 617 -14.87 -12.09 -12.90
CA GLY A 617 -15.86 -12.62 -11.97
C GLY A 617 -17.30 -12.53 -12.51
N SER A 618 -17.65 -11.47 -13.24
CA SER A 618 -18.96 -11.35 -13.89
C SER A 618 -19.22 -12.44 -14.95
N GLY A 619 -18.16 -13.05 -15.49
CA GLY A 619 -18.25 -14.21 -16.37
C GLY A 619 -18.50 -15.52 -15.60
N VAL A 620 -18.03 -15.65 -14.37
CA VAL A 620 -18.02 -16.93 -13.62
C VAL A 620 -19.43 -17.46 -13.35
N SER A 621 -20.42 -16.58 -13.16
CA SER A 621 -21.84 -16.87 -12.85
C SER A 621 -22.59 -17.77 -13.85
N ARG A 622 -21.94 -18.24 -14.91
CA ARG A 622 -22.47 -19.11 -15.97
C ARG A 622 -21.49 -20.24 -16.28
N ALA A 623 -21.29 -21.15 -15.34
CA ALA A 623 -20.32 -22.25 -15.39
C ALA A 623 -20.73 -23.42 -16.31
N SER A 624 -21.13 -23.13 -17.55
CA SER A 624 -21.42 -24.14 -18.57
C SER A 624 -20.47 -23.97 -19.76
N PRO A 625 -19.94 -25.05 -20.38
CA PRO A 625 -18.99 -24.97 -21.49
C PRO A 625 -19.47 -24.23 -22.75
N GLY A 626 -20.78 -23.96 -22.87
CA GLY A 626 -21.36 -23.10 -23.93
C GLY A 626 -21.54 -21.63 -23.53
N GLY A 627 -20.85 -21.14 -22.49
CA GLY A 627 -20.97 -19.77 -21.99
C GLY A 627 -20.43 -18.70 -22.95
N LYS A 628 -20.96 -17.47 -22.84
CA LYS A 628 -20.48 -16.32 -23.64
C LYS A 628 -18.97 -16.05 -23.42
N PRO A 629 -18.22 -15.61 -24.44
CA PRO A 629 -16.78 -15.38 -24.33
C PRO A 629 -16.40 -14.41 -23.19
N VAL A 630 -15.32 -14.76 -22.49
CA VAL A 630 -14.81 -14.01 -21.33
C VAL A 630 -13.94 -12.85 -21.82
N PRO A 631 -14.21 -11.60 -21.42
CA PRO A 631 -13.34 -10.46 -21.76
C PRO A 631 -11.99 -10.55 -21.03
N VAL A 632 -10.89 -10.48 -21.79
CA VAL A 632 -9.49 -10.57 -21.34
C VAL A 632 -8.73 -9.32 -21.79
N PRO A 633 -7.81 -8.77 -20.96
CA PRO A 633 -7.01 -7.61 -21.34
C PRO A 633 -5.91 -7.95 -22.36
N PRO A 634 -5.39 -6.94 -23.09
CA PRO A 634 -4.29 -7.13 -24.04
C PRO A 634 -3.04 -7.80 -23.43
N PRO A 635 -2.23 -8.52 -24.23
CA PRO A 635 -1.01 -9.17 -23.76
C PRO A 635 -0.03 -8.24 -23.04
N SER A 636 0.05 -6.96 -23.41
CA SER A 636 0.88 -5.95 -22.74
C SER A 636 0.47 -5.69 -21.28
N HIS A 637 -0.83 -5.75 -20.98
CA HIS A 637 -1.35 -5.60 -19.62
C HIS A 637 -1.01 -6.84 -18.78
N LEU A 638 -1.20 -8.04 -19.33
CA LEU A 638 -0.83 -9.30 -18.68
C LEU A 638 0.68 -9.36 -18.39
N ALA A 639 1.52 -8.90 -19.34
CA ALA A 639 2.97 -8.77 -19.17
C ALA A 639 3.34 -7.86 -17.99
N LEU A 640 2.69 -6.70 -17.86
CA LEU A 640 2.91 -5.80 -16.72
C LEU A 640 2.50 -6.47 -15.40
N LEU A 641 1.34 -7.13 -15.33
CA LEU A 641 0.93 -7.86 -14.11
C LEU A 641 1.95 -8.94 -13.72
N GLY A 642 2.51 -9.66 -14.69
CA GLY A 642 3.59 -10.63 -14.48
C GLY A 642 4.89 -9.99 -13.95
N THR A 643 5.17 -8.73 -14.31
CA THR A 643 6.27 -7.95 -13.73
C THR A 643 5.95 -7.53 -12.28
N LEU A 644 4.75 -7.00 -12.02
CA LEU A 644 4.35 -6.48 -10.70
C LEU A 644 4.38 -7.55 -9.60
N ALA A 645 4.09 -8.81 -9.96
CA ALA A 645 4.19 -9.96 -9.05
C ALA A 645 5.58 -10.11 -8.40
N VAL A 646 6.66 -9.70 -9.06
CA VAL A 646 8.05 -9.90 -8.60
C VAL A 646 8.86 -8.60 -8.44
N HIS A 647 8.43 -7.49 -9.06
CA HIS A 647 9.19 -6.24 -9.11
C HIS A 647 9.50 -5.68 -7.69
N PRO A 648 10.75 -5.31 -7.38
CA PRO A 648 11.14 -4.91 -6.03
C PRO A 648 10.33 -3.78 -5.40
N LEU A 649 9.86 -2.79 -6.17
CA LEU A 649 9.06 -1.67 -5.65
C LEU A 649 7.68 -2.09 -5.10
N HIS A 650 7.17 -3.25 -5.51
CA HIS A 650 5.87 -3.80 -5.08
C HIS A 650 6.02 -5.08 -4.23
N THR A 651 7.24 -5.36 -3.75
CA THR A 651 7.55 -6.59 -3.00
C THR A 651 8.47 -6.34 -1.79
N THR A 652 9.74 -5.96 -1.99
CA THR A 652 10.73 -5.80 -0.89
C THR A 652 11.24 -4.38 -0.64
N ARG A 653 11.00 -3.46 -1.57
CA ARG A 653 11.31 -2.02 -1.48
C ARG A 653 10.03 -1.19 -1.58
N VAL A 654 8.98 -1.67 -0.89
CA VAL A 654 7.67 -1.02 -0.86
C VAL A 654 7.74 0.19 0.06
N ASP A 655 7.68 1.40 -0.52
CA ASP A 655 7.75 2.66 0.22
C ASP A 655 6.37 3.09 0.78
N LYS A 656 5.26 2.72 0.12
CA LYS A 656 3.88 2.98 0.56
C LYS A 656 3.16 1.66 0.92
N PRO A 657 2.48 1.54 2.08
CA PRO A 657 1.87 0.28 2.50
C PRO A 657 0.77 -0.25 1.55
N GLU A 658 0.10 0.64 0.82
CA GLU A 658 -0.92 0.28 -0.20
C GLU A 658 -0.38 -0.52 -1.39
N HIS A 659 0.95 -0.50 -1.62
CA HIS A 659 1.58 -1.29 -2.68
C HIS A 659 2.03 -2.70 -2.23
N LEU A 660 1.82 -3.07 -0.96
CA LEU A 660 2.14 -4.42 -0.45
C LEU A 660 1.28 -5.50 -1.12
N ASP A 661 0.00 -5.19 -1.39
CA ASP A 661 -0.97 -6.14 -1.96
C ASP A 661 -0.92 -6.21 -3.49
N VAL A 662 -0.19 -5.31 -4.17
CA VAL A 662 -0.14 -5.26 -5.64
C VAL A 662 0.43 -6.56 -6.23
N SER A 663 1.49 -7.11 -5.62
CA SER A 663 2.12 -8.36 -6.05
C SER A 663 1.18 -9.56 -5.91
N SER A 664 0.47 -9.68 -4.79
CA SER A 664 -0.46 -10.79 -4.53
C SER A 664 -1.74 -10.69 -5.36
N LEU A 665 -2.30 -9.48 -5.53
CA LEU A 665 -3.47 -9.23 -6.38
C LEU A 665 -3.16 -9.52 -7.85
N ALA A 666 -1.98 -9.09 -8.36
CA ALA A 666 -1.58 -9.34 -9.74
C ALA A 666 -1.44 -10.85 -10.01
N LEU A 667 -0.77 -11.57 -9.12
CA LEU A 667 -0.61 -13.03 -9.23
C LEU A 667 -1.95 -13.77 -9.09
N GLY A 668 -2.84 -13.30 -8.20
CA GLY A 668 -4.19 -13.84 -8.04
C GLY A 668 -5.04 -13.69 -9.30
N TYR A 669 -5.04 -12.50 -9.92
CA TYR A 669 -5.73 -12.30 -11.20
C TYR A 669 -5.19 -13.19 -12.31
N LEU A 670 -3.86 -13.27 -12.45
CA LEU A 670 -3.23 -14.11 -13.48
C LEU A 670 -3.57 -15.59 -13.31
N ARG A 671 -3.60 -16.10 -12.07
CA ARG A 671 -4.06 -17.46 -11.74
C ARG A 671 -5.54 -17.67 -12.06
N ASN A 672 -6.41 -16.68 -11.78
CA ASN A 672 -7.82 -16.74 -12.15
C ASN A 672 -8.03 -16.78 -13.67
N VAL A 673 -7.26 -16.00 -14.44
CA VAL A 673 -7.30 -16.03 -15.92
C VAL A 673 -6.86 -17.39 -16.43
N LEU A 674 -5.74 -17.93 -15.93
CA LEU A 674 -5.27 -19.28 -16.30
C LEU A 674 -6.32 -20.36 -16.02
N ALA A 675 -6.99 -20.31 -14.87
CA ALA A 675 -7.99 -21.30 -14.49
C ALA A 675 -9.30 -21.23 -15.30
N ILE A 676 -9.73 -20.03 -15.73
CA ILE A 676 -11.04 -19.83 -16.39
C ILE A 676 -10.92 -19.86 -17.92
N VAL A 677 -9.87 -19.25 -18.46
CA VAL A 677 -9.69 -18.98 -19.89
C VAL A 677 -8.60 -19.86 -20.51
N GLY A 678 -7.67 -20.37 -19.70
CA GLY A 678 -6.56 -21.18 -20.19
C GLY A 678 -5.49 -20.36 -20.92
N PRO A 679 -4.33 -20.99 -21.19
CA PRO A 679 -3.15 -20.27 -21.66
C PRO A 679 -3.20 -19.84 -23.13
N LEU A 680 -3.86 -20.61 -24.00
CA LEU A 680 -4.00 -20.25 -25.41
C LEU A 680 -5.00 -19.12 -25.62
N HIS A 681 -6.20 -19.20 -25.04
CA HIS A 681 -7.21 -18.15 -25.25
C HIS A 681 -6.86 -16.84 -24.51
N ALA A 682 -6.05 -16.88 -23.44
CA ALA A 682 -5.53 -15.69 -22.77
C ALA A 682 -4.28 -15.08 -23.44
N ASP A 683 -3.75 -15.72 -24.49
CA ASP A 683 -2.50 -15.39 -25.18
C ASP A 683 -1.30 -15.09 -24.24
N PHE A 684 -1.08 -15.99 -23.28
CA PHE A 684 0.11 -15.89 -22.41
C PHE A 684 1.42 -16.05 -23.18
N ARG A 685 1.39 -16.66 -24.37
CA ARG A 685 2.55 -16.80 -25.27
C ARG A 685 3.08 -15.44 -25.70
N THR A 686 2.23 -14.54 -26.19
CA THR A 686 2.62 -13.17 -26.54
C THR A 686 2.91 -12.32 -25.30
N ALA A 687 2.12 -12.50 -24.21
CA ALA A 687 2.28 -11.70 -23.00
C ALA A 687 3.63 -11.94 -22.28
N PHE A 688 4.11 -13.18 -22.24
CA PHE A 688 5.31 -13.57 -21.47
C PHE A 688 6.53 -13.82 -22.37
N GLN A 689 6.55 -13.24 -23.56
CA GLN A 689 7.71 -13.25 -24.45
C GLN A 689 8.78 -12.23 -24.00
N PHE A 690 10.00 -12.69 -23.76
CA PHE A 690 11.13 -11.79 -23.51
C PHE A 690 11.51 -11.05 -24.79
N ARG A 691 11.67 -9.73 -24.72
CA ARG A 691 12.01 -8.89 -25.86
C ARG A 691 13.51 -8.66 -25.87
N ALA A 692 14.19 -9.10 -26.94
CA ALA A 692 15.60 -8.83 -27.12
C ALA A 692 15.84 -7.30 -27.10
N PRO A 693 16.78 -6.79 -26.26
CA PRO A 693 17.11 -5.37 -26.28
C PRO A 693 17.69 -5.01 -27.66
N PRO A 694 17.34 -3.85 -28.25
CA PRO A 694 17.93 -3.42 -29.51
C PRO A 694 19.45 -3.39 -29.39
N ARG A 695 20.15 -4.18 -30.21
CA ARG A 695 21.61 -4.16 -30.25
C ARG A 695 22.07 -2.76 -30.65
N TRP A 696 22.69 -2.10 -29.68
CA TRP A 696 23.29 -0.78 -29.72
C TRP A 696 23.84 -0.35 -31.09
N ASN A 697 23.23 0.69 -31.66
CA ASN A 697 23.94 1.64 -32.51
C ASN A 697 23.65 3.06 -32.02
N ARG A 698 24.61 3.64 -31.29
CA ARG A 698 24.62 5.09 -31.01
C ARG A 698 24.91 5.83 -32.32
N ARG A 699 24.16 6.93 -32.55
CA ARG A 699 24.29 7.91 -33.66
C ARG A 699 23.57 7.55 -34.98
N ALA A 700 22.26 7.78 -35.06
CA ALA A 700 21.54 8.25 -36.27
C ALA A 700 20.03 8.46 -35.97
N ALA A 701 19.66 9.60 -35.37
CA ALA A 701 18.24 10.01 -35.21
C ALA A 701 18.07 11.54 -35.00
N ARG A 702 18.99 12.34 -35.54
CA ARG A 702 18.84 13.78 -35.74
C ARG A 702 19.38 14.07 -37.14
N HIS A 703 18.57 14.74 -37.97
CA HIS A 703 18.78 15.03 -39.40
C HIS A 703 18.64 13.86 -40.39
N THR A 704 17.42 13.70 -40.90
CA THR A 704 16.97 13.44 -42.30
C THR A 704 15.45 13.19 -42.20
N GLY A 705 14.57 13.59 -43.13
CA GLY A 705 14.69 14.48 -44.28
C GLY A 705 13.29 14.97 -44.67
N ARG A 706 13.18 16.11 -45.35
CA ARG A 706 11.92 16.74 -45.78
C ARG A 706 11.62 16.35 -47.23
N GLY A 707 10.44 15.79 -47.53
CA GLY A 707 9.83 15.90 -48.87
C GLY A 707 9.24 14.64 -49.52
N SER A 708 8.19 14.90 -50.31
CA SER A 708 7.51 14.08 -51.32
C SER A 708 6.34 13.17 -50.88
N ASP A 709 5.25 13.32 -51.63
CA ASP A 709 3.93 12.69 -51.50
C ASP A 709 3.82 11.33 -52.23
N SER A 710 2.59 10.77 -52.22
CA SER A 710 2.10 9.53 -52.87
C SER A 710 2.66 8.22 -52.28
N GLU A 711 1.83 7.27 -51.83
CA GLU A 711 0.58 6.79 -52.42
C GLU A 711 -0.53 6.52 -51.38
N MET A 712 -1.80 6.58 -51.83
CA MET A 712 -2.92 6.00 -51.08
C MET A 712 -3.06 4.52 -51.44
N SER A 713 -3.10 3.67 -50.41
CA SER A 713 -3.74 2.36 -50.48
C SER A 713 -4.37 2.07 -49.12
N ASP A 714 -5.69 1.96 -49.09
CA ASP A 714 -6.40 1.48 -47.91
C ASP A 714 -5.98 0.04 -47.60
N GLY A 715 -5.87 -0.28 -46.30
CA GLY A 715 -5.40 -1.57 -45.81
C GLY A 715 -5.19 -1.54 -44.31
N ASP A 716 -6.20 -1.99 -43.56
CA ASP A 716 -6.28 -1.86 -42.11
C ASP A 716 -5.05 -2.43 -41.37
N SER A 717 -4.49 -1.61 -40.48
CA SER A 717 -3.54 -2.08 -39.47
C SER A 717 -3.63 -1.21 -38.21
N GLU A 718 -4.67 -1.46 -37.40
CA GLU A 718 -4.90 -0.85 -36.08
C GLU A 718 -3.87 -1.30 -35.01
N GLY A 719 -2.62 -1.56 -35.38
CA GLY A 719 -1.58 -2.14 -34.51
C GLY A 719 -0.93 -1.18 -33.51
N THR A 720 -1.37 0.08 -33.42
CA THR A 720 -0.59 1.18 -32.79
C THR A 720 -1.04 1.56 -31.37
N HIS A 721 -2.13 0.97 -30.85
CA HIS A 721 -2.76 1.44 -29.59
C HIS A 721 -2.43 0.60 -28.32
N ASP A 722 -1.92 -0.62 -28.44
CA ASP A 722 -1.82 -1.58 -27.33
C ASP A 722 -0.54 -1.46 -26.46
N TYR A 723 0.25 -0.39 -26.64
CA TYR A 723 1.53 -0.21 -25.97
C TYR A 723 1.44 0.71 -24.74
N LEU A 724 1.58 0.11 -23.55
CA LEU A 724 1.70 0.84 -22.28
C LEU A 724 2.93 1.75 -22.27
N ARG A 725 2.79 3.03 -21.94
CA ARG A 725 3.89 4.00 -21.91
C ARG A 725 4.70 4.00 -20.61
N GLY A 726 4.19 3.37 -19.55
CA GLY A 726 4.78 3.38 -18.21
C GLY A 726 6.18 2.77 -18.11
N LYS A 727 7.05 3.36 -17.29
CA LYS A 727 8.46 2.91 -17.15
C LYS A 727 8.60 1.47 -16.66
N ILE A 728 7.71 1.00 -15.77
CA ILE A 728 7.72 -0.39 -15.26
C ILE A 728 7.20 -1.38 -16.31
N ALA A 729 6.28 -0.98 -17.19
CA ALA A 729 5.82 -1.82 -18.30
C ALA A 729 6.89 -2.01 -19.39
N ASN A 730 7.80 -1.03 -19.52
CA ASN A 730 8.84 -0.98 -20.54
C ASN A 730 10.24 -1.23 -19.93
N GLU A 731 11.04 -0.19 -19.70
CA GLU A 731 12.44 -0.28 -19.25
C GLU A 731 12.65 -1.05 -17.94
N GLY A 732 11.65 -1.07 -17.06
CA GLY A 732 11.66 -1.77 -15.76
C GLY A 732 10.98 -3.14 -15.76
N SER A 733 10.52 -3.62 -16.93
CA SER A 733 9.79 -4.88 -17.05
C SER A 733 10.68 -6.09 -16.82
N VAL A 734 10.15 -7.16 -16.21
CA VAL A 734 10.91 -8.42 -16.08
C VAL A 734 11.27 -9.00 -17.45
N TRP A 735 10.40 -8.79 -18.45
CA TRP A 735 10.54 -9.26 -19.83
C TRP A 735 11.51 -8.44 -20.70
N ALA A 736 11.98 -7.29 -20.19
CA ALA A 736 12.91 -6.38 -20.86
C ALA A 736 14.24 -6.20 -20.12
N LYS A 737 14.24 -6.35 -18.78
CA LYS A 737 15.45 -6.37 -17.94
C LYS A 737 16.07 -7.77 -17.86
N GLY A 738 15.26 -8.82 -17.86
CA GLY A 738 15.73 -10.19 -18.05
C GLY A 738 16.25 -10.36 -19.47
N GLN A 739 17.46 -10.91 -19.63
CA GLN A 739 18.09 -11.09 -20.94
C GLN A 739 17.30 -12.11 -21.79
N ASP A 740 16.87 -13.18 -21.13
CA ASP A 740 16.07 -14.29 -21.66
C ASP A 740 15.38 -15.02 -20.49
N PHE A 741 14.57 -16.04 -20.78
CA PHE A 741 13.85 -16.80 -19.76
C PHE A 741 14.79 -17.57 -18.82
N TRP A 742 15.80 -18.26 -19.35
CA TRP A 742 16.72 -19.11 -18.57
C TRP A 742 17.68 -18.29 -17.71
N SER A 743 18.16 -17.14 -18.19
CA SER A 743 18.90 -16.18 -17.37
C SER A 743 18.06 -15.65 -16.20
N THR A 744 16.77 -15.39 -16.44
CA THR A 744 15.82 -14.92 -15.41
C THR A 744 15.52 -16.02 -14.39
N VAL A 745 15.26 -17.25 -14.84
CA VAL A 745 15.06 -18.44 -13.99
C VAL A 745 16.33 -18.76 -13.18
N GLY A 746 17.51 -18.68 -13.79
CA GLY A 746 18.79 -18.88 -13.11
C GLY A 746 19.04 -17.84 -12.02
N TRP A 747 18.70 -16.57 -12.25
CA TRP A 747 18.73 -15.54 -11.21
C TRP A 747 17.71 -15.80 -10.08
N ALA A 748 16.48 -16.18 -10.43
CA ALA A 748 15.42 -16.51 -9.48
C ALA A 748 15.82 -17.69 -8.56
N PHE A 749 16.38 -18.75 -9.13
CA PHE A 749 16.94 -19.87 -8.35
C PHE A 749 18.17 -19.46 -7.54
N HIS A 750 19.06 -18.60 -8.06
CA HIS A 750 20.18 -18.08 -7.28
C HIS A 750 19.72 -17.27 -6.04
N CYS A 751 18.59 -16.55 -6.13
CA CYS A 751 17.97 -15.88 -4.99
C CYS A 751 17.51 -16.83 -3.87
N CYS A 752 17.26 -18.13 -4.14
CA CYS A 752 16.85 -19.07 -3.08
C CYS A 752 17.92 -19.22 -2.00
N SER A 753 19.19 -19.26 -2.40
CA SER A 753 20.34 -19.32 -1.48
C SER A 753 20.82 -17.94 -1.04
N LEU A 754 20.82 -16.95 -1.95
CA LEU A 754 21.44 -15.64 -1.72
C LEU A 754 20.53 -14.66 -0.95
N MET A 755 19.21 -14.70 -1.15
CA MET A 755 18.26 -13.70 -0.64
C MET A 755 16.90 -14.32 -0.26
N PRO A 756 16.79 -15.00 0.90
CA PRO A 756 15.54 -15.67 1.33
C PRO A 756 14.29 -14.77 1.34
N HIS A 757 14.44 -13.47 1.65
CA HIS A 757 13.33 -12.51 1.61
C HIS A 757 12.87 -12.11 0.20
N ARG A 758 13.73 -12.24 -0.82
CA ARG A 758 13.35 -12.14 -2.25
C ARG A 758 12.79 -13.45 -2.77
N TRP A 759 13.36 -14.57 -2.33
CA TRP A 759 12.98 -15.92 -2.77
C TRP A 759 11.47 -16.17 -2.70
N ARG A 760 10.76 -15.74 -1.64
CA ARG A 760 9.30 -15.93 -1.54
C ARG A 760 8.50 -15.38 -2.73
N TYR A 761 8.94 -14.29 -3.35
CA TYR A 761 8.29 -13.68 -4.51
C TYR A 761 8.71 -14.36 -5.81
N TRP A 762 10.00 -14.66 -5.96
CA TRP A 762 10.52 -15.45 -7.10
C TRP A 762 9.91 -16.86 -7.14
N LYS A 763 9.73 -17.51 -5.98
CA LYS A 763 9.04 -18.80 -5.83
C LYS A 763 7.60 -18.72 -6.34
N ALA A 764 6.80 -17.77 -5.84
CA ALA A 764 5.41 -17.62 -6.24
C ALA A 764 5.24 -17.28 -7.73
N TRP A 765 6.18 -16.51 -8.30
CA TRP A 765 6.25 -16.23 -9.73
C TRP A 765 6.64 -17.47 -10.55
N LEU A 766 7.66 -18.23 -10.12
CA LEU A 766 8.09 -19.47 -10.77
C LEU A 766 7.01 -20.56 -10.72
N GLU A 767 6.31 -20.71 -9.59
CA GLU A 767 5.15 -21.59 -9.46
C GLU A 767 4.09 -21.24 -10.51
N PHE A 768 3.67 -19.98 -10.58
CA PHE A 768 2.71 -19.52 -11.60
C PHE A 768 3.21 -19.75 -13.04
N MET A 769 4.47 -19.43 -13.35
CA MET A 769 5.02 -19.67 -14.68
C MET A 769 5.09 -21.15 -15.04
N LEU A 770 5.36 -22.04 -14.08
CA LEU A 770 5.29 -23.48 -14.29
C LEU A 770 3.85 -23.96 -14.49
N ASP A 771 2.89 -23.43 -13.73
CA ASP A 771 1.47 -23.76 -13.90
C ASP A 771 0.96 -23.30 -15.28
N VAL A 772 1.43 -22.15 -15.81
CA VAL A 772 1.16 -21.70 -17.19
C VAL A 772 1.79 -22.64 -18.21
N LEU A 773 3.04 -23.06 -18.01
CA LEU A 773 3.75 -23.95 -18.94
C LEU A 773 3.19 -25.37 -18.98
N ASP A 774 2.85 -25.95 -17.82
CA ASP A 774 2.16 -27.24 -17.72
C ASP A 774 0.79 -27.19 -18.41
N ALA A 775 0.02 -26.11 -18.22
CA ALA A 775 -1.27 -25.92 -18.87
C ALA A 775 -1.17 -25.68 -20.39
N ASP A 776 -0.18 -24.92 -20.86
CA ASP A 776 0.04 -24.66 -22.31
C ASP A 776 0.46 -25.96 -23.00
N TRP A 777 1.31 -26.77 -22.35
CA TRP A 777 1.65 -28.09 -22.83
C TRP A 777 0.43 -29.01 -22.91
N ALA A 778 -0.33 -29.13 -21.83
CA ALA A 778 -1.49 -30.03 -21.75
C ALA A 778 -2.62 -29.65 -22.73
N GLU A 779 -2.95 -28.36 -22.88
CA GLU A 779 -3.97 -27.95 -23.86
C GLU A 779 -3.48 -28.19 -25.30
N ARG A 780 -2.19 -28.01 -25.59
CA ARG A 780 -1.63 -28.30 -26.93
C ARG A 780 -1.58 -29.79 -27.24
N GLU A 781 -1.27 -30.60 -26.24
CA GLU A 781 -1.34 -32.06 -26.32
C GLU A 781 -2.78 -32.52 -26.60
N ARG A 782 -3.76 -31.96 -25.87
CA ARG A 782 -5.20 -32.19 -26.10
C ARG A 782 -5.62 -31.82 -27.54
N ARG A 783 -5.12 -30.69 -28.07
CA ARG A 783 -5.40 -30.24 -29.45
C ARG A 783 -4.75 -31.10 -30.53
N ASP A 784 -3.48 -31.49 -30.34
CA ASP A 784 -2.80 -32.45 -31.22
C ASP A 784 -3.57 -33.79 -31.27
N GLN A 785 -4.05 -34.29 -30.13
CA GLN A 785 -4.91 -35.49 -30.06
C GLN A 785 -6.28 -35.29 -30.73
N GLU A 786 -6.96 -34.14 -30.53
CA GLU A 786 -8.23 -33.82 -31.20
C GLU A 786 -8.07 -33.78 -32.73
N ASP A 787 -7.00 -33.14 -33.23
CA ASP A 787 -6.67 -33.11 -34.66
C ASP A 787 -6.35 -34.52 -35.18
N TYR A 788 -5.70 -35.38 -34.38
CA TYR A 788 -5.41 -36.76 -34.75
C TYR A 788 -6.70 -37.60 -34.91
N GLU A 789 -7.64 -37.43 -33.99
CA GLU A 789 -8.93 -38.12 -34.02
C GLU A 789 -9.82 -37.64 -35.17
N THR A 790 -9.85 -36.32 -35.39
CA THR A 790 -10.62 -35.69 -36.46
C THR A 790 -10.10 -36.09 -37.85
N ASN A 791 -8.77 -36.22 -38.01
CA ASN A 791 -8.14 -36.66 -39.25
C ASN A 791 -8.06 -38.20 -39.42
N GLY A 792 -8.81 -38.97 -38.61
CA GLY A 792 -8.99 -40.41 -38.81
C GLY A 792 -7.86 -41.31 -38.33
N ARG A 793 -6.99 -40.84 -37.42
CA ARG A 793 -5.90 -41.61 -36.78
C ARG A 793 -4.96 -42.34 -37.76
N VAL A 794 -4.49 -41.63 -38.80
CA VAL A 794 -3.56 -42.17 -39.79
C VAL A 794 -2.11 -41.76 -39.45
N GLY A 795 -1.29 -42.72 -38.99
CA GLY A 795 0.15 -42.54 -38.77
C GLY A 795 0.55 -42.43 -37.30
N GLU A 796 1.52 -41.56 -37.01
CA GLU A 796 1.85 -41.13 -35.65
C GLU A 796 1.09 -39.86 -35.29
N GLU A 797 0.84 -39.62 -33.99
CA GLU A 797 0.17 -38.42 -33.50
C GLU A 797 0.86 -37.13 -34.05
N PRO A 798 0.11 -36.15 -34.57
CA PRO A 798 0.65 -34.85 -34.90
C PRO A 798 1.22 -34.18 -33.64
N THR A 799 2.27 -33.41 -33.84
CA THR A 799 2.94 -32.63 -32.78
C THR A 799 3.00 -31.15 -33.18
N THR A 800 1.98 -30.71 -33.91
CA THR A 800 1.83 -29.38 -34.50
C THR A 800 1.65 -28.31 -33.43
N TRP A 801 0.71 -28.51 -32.51
CA TRP A 801 0.41 -27.58 -31.44
C TRP A 801 1.52 -27.57 -30.39
N ARG A 802 1.99 -28.75 -29.95
CA ARG A 802 3.08 -28.89 -28.95
C ARG A 802 4.40 -28.25 -29.41
N ALA A 803 4.72 -28.27 -30.71
CA ALA A 803 5.93 -27.63 -31.24
C ALA A 803 5.89 -26.09 -31.26
N GLU A 804 4.71 -25.48 -31.08
CA GLU A 804 4.53 -24.03 -30.93
C GLU A 804 4.31 -23.62 -29.47
N SER A 805 4.45 -24.54 -28.50
CA SER A 805 4.33 -24.27 -27.07
C SER A 805 5.28 -23.19 -26.54
N MET A 806 4.91 -22.59 -25.41
CA MET A 806 5.73 -21.63 -24.69
C MET A 806 7.06 -22.24 -24.21
N MET A 807 7.08 -23.53 -23.84
CA MET A 807 8.33 -24.23 -23.51
C MET A 807 9.27 -24.26 -24.71
N VAL A 808 8.77 -24.67 -25.88
CA VAL A 808 9.57 -24.70 -27.11
C VAL A 808 9.98 -23.29 -27.56
N MET A 809 9.16 -22.26 -27.31
CA MET A 809 9.53 -20.86 -27.53
C MET A 809 10.75 -20.46 -26.68
N TYR A 810 10.80 -20.82 -25.40
CA TYR A 810 11.94 -20.52 -24.53
C TYR A 810 13.18 -21.38 -24.84
N MET A 811 13.02 -22.62 -25.32
CA MET A 811 14.14 -23.45 -25.81
C MET A 811 14.79 -22.88 -27.08
N LYS A 812 14.01 -22.19 -27.93
CA LYS A 812 14.47 -21.59 -29.20
C LYS A 812 15.14 -20.20 -29.02
N GLN A 813 15.30 -19.68 -27.81
CA GLN A 813 15.93 -18.37 -27.60
C GLN A 813 17.44 -18.43 -27.88
N GLU A 814 17.88 -17.78 -28.96
CA GLU A 814 19.30 -17.76 -29.35
C GLU A 814 20.12 -16.79 -28.49
N ASP A 815 20.94 -17.34 -27.59
CA ASP A 815 21.91 -16.57 -26.82
C ASP A 815 23.22 -16.39 -27.61
N GLY A 816 23.61 -15.14 -27.86
CA GLY A 816 24.73 -14.78 -28.74
C GLY A 816 26.14 -15.14 -28.23
N ARG A 817 26.25 -15.97 -27.19
CA ARG A 817 27.52 -16.41 -26.58
C ARG A 817 27.58 -17.87 -26.12
N HIS A 818 26.47 -18.59 -25.95
CA HIS A 818 26.50 -19.99 -25.46
C HIS A 818 25.47 -20.90 -26.14
N SER A 819 25.86 -22.16 -26.32
CA SER A 819 24.97 -23.24 -26.79
C SER A 819 23.79 -23.44 -25.84
N GLY A 820 22.57 -23.41 -26.38
CA GLY A 820 21.30 -23.34 -25.63
C GLY A 820 21.20 -24.33 -24.47
N ASP A 821 21.33 -25.63 -24.73
CA ASP A 821 21.17 -26.70 -23.72
C ASP A 821 22.04 -26.46 -22.47
N LYS A 822 23.29 -26.03 -22.65
CA LYS A 822 24.22 -25.79 -21.54
C LYS A 822 23.84 -24.57 -20.71
N ALA A 823 23.22 -23.55 -21.30
CA ALA A 823 22.67 -22.42 -20.56
C ALA A 823 21.45 -22.85 -19.73
N ILE A 824 20.56 -23.67 -20.31
CA ILE A 824 19.37 -24.23 -19.65
C ILE A 824 19.76 -25.06 -18.42
N ILE A 825 20.65 -26.04 -18.59
CA ILE A 825 21.13 -26.90 -17.49
C ILE A 825 21.79 -26.07 -16.39
N LYS A 826 22.59 -25.06 -16.76
CA LYS A 826 23.25 -24.15 -15.81
C LYS A 826 22.27 -23.25 -15.05
N ALA A 827 21.13 -22.88 -15.65
CA ALA A 827 20.06 -22.16 -14.98
C ALA A 827 19.32 -23.05 -13.97
N LEU A 828 19.01 -24.30 -14.33
CA LEU A 828 18.41 -25.29 -13.43
C LEU A 828 19.29 -25.49 -12.18
N PHE A 829 20.60 -25.65 -12.36
CA PHE A 829 21.55 -25.84 -11.25
C PHE A 829 22.10 -24.53 -10.64
N ALA A 830 21.41 -23.40 -10.76
CA ALA A 830 21.82 -22.17 -10.09
C ALA A 830 21.62 -22.24 -8.56
N TYR A 831 22.73 -22.16 -7.81
CA TYR A 831 22.81 -22.02 -6.34
C TYR A 831 23.91 -21.01 -5.94
N ASN A 832 24.07 -20.69 -4.64
CA ASN A 832 25.13 -19.79 -4.16
C ASN A 832 26.55 -20.38 -4.33
N GLY A 833 27.09 -20.26 -5.54
CA GLY A 833 28.43 -20.66 -5.93
C GLY A 833 29.11 -19.58 -6.79
N SER A 834 30.44 -19.65 -6.88
CA SER A 834 31.25 -18.69 -7.65
C SER A 834 30.87 -18.65 -9.13
N VAL A 835 30.46 -19.78 -9.71
CA VAL A 835 30.04 -19.94 -11.11
C VAL A 835 28.68 -19.27 -11.36
N SER A 836 27.69 -19.45 -10.48
CA SER A 836 26.37 -18.82 -10.62
C SER A 836 26.48 -17.29 -10.52
N SER A 837 27.29 -16.80 -9.58
CA SER A 837 27.50 -15.38 -9.30
C SER A 837 28.19 -14.59 -10.43
N SER A 838 28.85 -15.27 -11.38
CA SER A 838 29.40 -14.65 -12.60
C SER A 838 28.49 -14.81 -13.81
N SER A 839 27.57 -15.78 -13.78
CA SER A 839 26.76 -16.18 -14.95
C SER A 839 25.39 -15.52 -14.99
N PHE A 840 24.76 -15.29 -13.83
CA PHE A 840 23.46 -14.65 -13.73
C PHE A 840 23.59 -13.26 -13.11
N GLN A 841 23.10 -12.23 -13.82
CA GLN A 841 23.11 -10.83 -13.35
C GLN A 841 21.83 -10.49 -12.58
N GLU A 842 21.85 -9.42 -11.78
CA GLU A 842 20.63 -8.94 -11.10
C GLU A 842 19.60 -8.53 -12.16
N VAL A 843 18.42 -9.15 -12.16
CA VAL A 843 17.32 -8.78 -13.05
C VAL A 843 16.81 -7.36 -12.73
N PHE A 844 16.78 -6.98 -11.44
CA PHE A 844 16.39 -5.65 -11.03
C PHE A 844 17.54 -4.89 -10.35
N GLU A 845 17.67 -3.59 -10.63
CA GLU A 845 18.77 -2.79 -10.10
C GLU A 845 18.75 -2.71 -8.56
N LYS A 846 19.86 -3.14 -7.93
CA LYS A 846 20.06 -3.11 -6.47
C LYS A 846 19.04 -4.00 -5.74
N GLU A 847 18.74 -5.18 -6.30
CA GLU A 847 17.74 -6.10 -5.76
C GLU A 847 18.10 -6.61 -4.35
N HIS A 848 19.39 -6.69 -4.04
CA HIS A 848 19.95 -6.99 -2.72
C HIS A 848 19.65 -5.93 -1.64
N LYS A 849 19.20 -4.71 -2.01
CA LYS A 849 18.88 -3.66 -1.04
C LYS A 849 17.45 -3.83 -0.55
N GLY A 850 17.32 -4.14 0.75
CA GLY A 850 16.06 -4.08 1.48
C GLY A 850 15.50 -2.64 1.56
N PRO A 851 14.37 -2.43 2.27
CA PRO A 851 13.75 -1.12 2.39
C PRO A 851 14.76 -0.12 2.95
N SER A 852 14.74 1.10 2.39
CA SER A 852 15.74 2.13 2.70
C SER A 852 15.68 2.48 4.18
N LYS A 853 16.63 1.96 4.96
CA LYS A 853 16.84 2.40 6.35
C LYS A 853 17.29 3.84 6.31
N ARG A 854 16.33 4.77 6.34
CA ARG A 854 16.55 6.21 6.57
C ARG A 854 17.56 6.34 7.68
N GLY A 855 18.72 6.91 7.36
CA GLY A 855 19.95 6.65 8.09
C GLY A 855 19.79 6.84 9.59
N LYS A 856 19.93 5.75 10.36
CA LYS A 856 20.30 5.86 11.78
C LYS A 856 21.69 6.52 11.80
N LYS A 857 21.75 7.87 11.86
CA LYS A 857 22.95 8.54 12.36
C LYS A 857 23.14 7.99 13.78
N ARG A 858 24.11 7.10 13.90
CA ARG A 858 24.41 6.29 15.07
C ARG A 858 24.85 7.26 16.16
N LYS A 859 23.91 7.71 17.01
CA LYS A 859 24.24 8.50 18.19
C LYS A 859 25.01 7.55 19.12
N ARG A 860 26.33 7.56 19.00
CA ARG A 860 27.23 7.04 20.04
C ARG A 860 26.88 7.85 21.29
N GLU A 861 26.59 7.17 22.38
CA GLU A 861 26.56 7.81 23.69
C GLU A 861 28.01 8.16 24.03
N ALA A 862 28.40 9.38 23.69
CA ALA A 862 29.57 10.00 24.26
C ALA A 862 29.16 10.47 25.66
N VAL A 863 29.57 9.72 26.67
CA VAL A 863 29.60 10.21 28.05
C VAL A 863 30.57 11.39 28.05
N LEU A 864 30.09 12.60 28.35
CA LEU A 864 30.97 13.73 28.59
C LEU A 864 31.69 13.49 29.92
N ASP A 865 33.01 13.33 29.86
CA ASP A 865 33.84 13.27 31.06
C ASP A 865 34.13 14.70 31.56
N LEU A 866 33.18 15.22 32.33
CA LEU A 866 33.25 16.53 32.99
C LEU A 866 34.34 16.61 34.08
N ALA A 867 35.04 15.51 34.40
CA ALA A 867 36.11 15.50 35.40
C ALA A 867 37.51 15.73 34.80
N ASN A 868 37.65 15.66 33.47
CA ASN A 868 38.95 15.69 32.77
C ASN A 868 39.07 16.77 31.67
N ASP A 869 38.20 17.80 31.68
CA ASP A 869 38.25 18.99 30.80
C ASP A 869 38.45 18.74 29.29
N GLN A 870 38.00 17.58 28.78
CA GLN A 870 38.01 17.30 27.34
C GLN A 870 36.78 17.89 26.63
N PHE A 871 36.90 19.17 26.24
CA PHE A 871 35.97 19.81 25.32
C PHE A 871 36.16 19.28 23.90
N GLY A 872 35.08 18.84 23.26
CA GLY A 872 35.13 18.36 21.88
C GLY A 872 35.08 19.51 20.89
N ASP A 873 36.07 19.60 20.00
CA ASP A 873 36.12 20.59 18.92
C ASP A 873 34.90 20.50 18.01
N TYR A 874 34.34 21.66 17.67
CA TYR A 874 33.11 21.80 16.88
C TYR A 874 33.20 22.89 15.79
N PHE A 875 34.35 22.97 15.12
CA PHE A 875 34.48 23.63 13.82
C PHE A 875 35.39 22.80 12.92
N ASP A 876 34.81 22.15 11.92
CA ASP A 876 35.39 21.95 10.58
C ASP A 876 34.42 21.17 9.69
N GLU A 877 33.99 21.82 8.61
CA GLU A 877 33.92 21.35 7.20
C GLU A 877 32.78 22.07 6.45
N ASP A 878 33.13 23.24 5.90
CA ASP A 878 32.38 23.92 4.84
C ASP A 878 32.64 23.27 3.46
N GLU A 879 31.94 23.78 2.45
CA GLU A 879 31.77 23.24 1.10
C GLU A 879 33.07 22.95 0.30
N ALA A 880 32.99 21.93 -0.56
CA ALA A 880 33.86 21.80 -1.73
C ALA A 880 33.06 21.49 -3.00
N LEU A 881 32.78 22.52 -3.80
CA LEU A 881 32.46 22.38 -5.22
C LEU A 881 33.72 21.89 -5.97
N SER A 882 33.59 20.87 -6.81
CA SER A 882 34.61 20.59 -7.84
C SER A 882 34.00 20.00 -9.10
N SER A 883 34.55 20.44 -10.24
CA SER A 883 34.10 20.16 -11.60
C SER A 883 34.54 18.77 -12.10
N GLY A 884 33.85 18.26 -13.12
CA GLY A 884 34.10 16.92 -13.64
C GLY A 884 35.28 16.83 -14.60
N VAL A 885 36.02 15.72 -14.50
CA VAL A 885 36.77 15.10 -15.61
C VAL A 885 36.50 13.58 -15.55
N SER A 886 36.49 12.94 -16.72
CA SER A 886 36.17 11.54 -16.98
C SER A 886 37.30 10.56 -16.65
N GLU A 887 36.99 9.35 -16.14
CA GLU A 887 37.64 8.06 -16.49
C GLU A 887 36.89 6.81 -15.88
N PRO A 888 37.26 5.53 -16.10
CA PRO A 888 36.56 4.63 -17.04
C PRO A 888 35.74 3.48 -16.36
N PRO A 889 34.97 2.67 -17.13
CA PRO A 889 34.03 1.72 -16.55
C PRO A 889 34.66 0.36 -16.16
N THR A 890 34.84 0.13 -14.86
CA THR A 890 35.15 -1.21 -14.32
C THR A 890 34.33 -1.49 -13.05
N PRO A 891 33.34 -2.41 -13.07
CA PRO A 891 32.51 -2.68 -11.90
C PRO A 891 33.21 -3.63 -10.92
N GLN A 892 33.93 -3.07 -9.93
CA GLN A 892 34.42 -3.86 -8.80
C GLN A 892 33.25 -4.32 -7.91
N LYS A 893 32.89 -5.61 -8.01
CA LYS A 893 31.92 -6.26 -7.14
C LYS A 893 32.42 -6.26 -5.69
N HIS A 894 31.65 -5.66 -4.79
CA HIS A 894 31.90 -5.76 -3.35
C HIS A 894 31.64 -7.21 -2.89
N ARG A 895 32.72 -7.96 -2.62
CA ARG A 895 32.68 -9.40 -2.37
C ARG A 895 32.41 -9.69 -0.89
N THR A 896 31.14 -9.73 -0.48
CA THR A 896 30.77 -10.19 0.87
C THR A 896 31.04 -11.67 1.02
N LYS A 897 32.12 -12.02 1.74
CA LYS A 897 32.33 -13.38 2.24
C LYS A 897 31.30 -13.69 3.34
N THR A 898 30.20 -14.32 2.97
CA THR A 898 29.39 -15.11 3.89
C THR A 898 29.65 -16.58 3.60
N ASP A 899 30.63 -17.15 4.30
CA ASP A 899 30.83 -18.60 4.35
C ASP A 899 29.64 -19.21 5.10
N GLY A 900 28.67 -19.68 4.33
CA GLY A 900 27.40 -20.21 4.80
C GLY A 900 26.97 -21.41 3.96
N SER A 901 27.72 -22.50 4.06
CA SER A 901 27.48 -23.77 3.34
C SER A 901 26.33 -24.59 3.95
N GLY A 902 25.29 -23.94 4.45
CA GLY A 902 24.13 -24.58 5.06
C GLY A 902 22.96 -24.67 4.09
N ILE A 903 22.26 -25.81 4.08
CA ILE A 903 20.95 -25.91 3.43
C ILE A 903 20.03 -24.88 4.07
N ASN A 904 19.49 -23.96 3.27
CA ASN A 904 18.42 -23.07 3.71
C ASN A 904 17.06 -23.59 3.20
N ALA A 905 15.96 -23.15 3.83
CA ALA A 905 14.62 -23.60 3.46
C ALA A 905 14.31 -23.34 1.97
N GLY A 906 14.76 -22.21 1.42
CA GLY A 906 14.56 -21.87 0.00
C GLY A 906 15.24 -22.84 -0.96
N MET A 907 16.37 -23.44 -0.60
CA MET A 907 17.03 -24.46 -1.43
C MET A 907 16.23 -25.77 -1.46
N VAL A 908 15.65 -26.20 -0.34
CA VAL A 908 14.79 -27.39 -0.27
C VAL A 908 13.55 -27.23 -1.15
N GLU A 909 12.85 -26.10 -1.01
CA GLU A 909 11.64 -25.78 -1.79
C GLU A 909 11.90 -25.70 -3.29
N SER A 910 13.04 -25.12 -3.70
CA SER A 910 13.34 -24.85 -5.10
C SER A 910 13.69 -26.11 -5.91
N VAL A 911 14.11 -27.22 -5.29
CA VAL A 911 14.41 -28.47 -6.03
C VAL A 911 13.15 -29.04 -6.69
N HIS A 912 11.99 -29.03 -6.04
CA HIS A 912 10.75 -29.51 -6.65
C HIS A 912 10.37 -28.72 -7.92
N LEU A 913 10.56 -27.39 -7.90
CA LEU A 913 10.31 -26.52 -9.05
C LEU A 913 11.30 -26.80 -10.21
N ARG A 914 12.57 -27.05 -9.90
CA ARG A 914 13.58 -27.46 -10.91
C ARG A 914 13.23 -28.80 -11.56
N LEU A 915 12.75 -29.76 -10.77
CA LEU A 915 12.34 -31.08 -11.29
C LEU A 915 11.06 -31.00 -12.13
N ARG A 916 10.07 -30.16 -11.77
CA ARG A 916 8.92 -29.84 -12.64
C ARG A 916 9.37 -29.23 -13.97
N LEU A 917 10.26 -28.24 -13.93
CA LEU A 917 10.80 -27.59 -15.14
C LEU A 917 11.57 -28.57 -16.03
N PHE A 918 12.35 -29.47 -15.43
CA PHE A 918 13.09 -30.51 -16.16
C PHE A 918 12.16 -31.56 -16.80
N LYS A 919 11.06 -31.94 -16.14
CA LYS A 919 10.03 -32.82 -16.71
C LYS A 919 9.45 -32.24 -18.01
N LEU A 920 9.08 -30.96 -18.00
CA LEU A 920 8.55 -30.26 -19.19
C LEU A 920 9.61 -30.12 -20.28
N LEU A 921 10.85 -29.79 -19.92
CA LEU A 921 11.97 -29.70 -20.87
C LEU A 921 12.22 -31.05 -21.56
N SER A 922 12.23 -32.15 -20.80
CA SER A 922 12.33 -33.52 -21.31
C SER A 922 11.21 -33.85 -22.31
N ALA A 923 9.95 -33.55 -21.98
CA ALA A 923 8.82 -33.77 -22.87
C ALA A 923 8.93 -32.94 -24.17
N ALA A 924 9.33 -31.67 -24.05
CA ALA A 924 9.55 -30.78 -25.19
C ALA A 924 10.70 -31.24 -26.10
N THR A 925 11.82 -31.68 -25.53
CA THR A 925 12.95 -32.25 -26.30
C THR A 925 12.53 -33.53 -27.01
N ALA A 926 11.79 -34.45 -26.37
CA ALA A 926 11.29 -35.67 -27.02
C ALA A 926 10.43 -35.37 -28.27
N VAL A 927 9.54 -34.37 -28.18
CA VAL A 927 8.69 -33.93 -29.30
C VAL A 927 9.48 -33.22 -30.42
N LEU A 928 10.58 -32.53 -30.09
CA LEU A 928 11.44 -31.89 -31.10
C LEU A 928 12.37 -32.89 -31.80
N SER A 929 12.92 -33.87 -31.08
CA SER A 929 13.75 -34.94 -31.62
C SER A 929 13.02 -35.73 -32.70
N SER A 930 11.79 -36.20 -32.43
CA SER A 930 11.00 -36.96 -33.40
C SER A 930 10.74 -36.17 -34.70
N LYS A 931 10.53 -34.85 -34.63
CA LYS A 931 10.43 -33.99 -35.83
C LYS A 931 11.76 -33.83 -36.58
N ARG A 932 12.91 -33.88 -35.90
CA ARG A 932 14.24 -33.76 -36.53
C ARG A 932 14.69 -35.06 -37.17
N GLU A 933 14.42 -36.20 -36.54
CA GLU A 933 14.66 -37.54 -37.10
C GLU A 933 13.83 -37.77 -38.38
N ARG A 934 12.54 -37.36 -38.39
CA ARG A 934 11.70 -37.32 -39.60
C ARG A 934 12.27 -36.45 -40.74
N ARG A 935 13.25 -35.57 -40.48
CA ARG A 935 13.98 -34.77 -41.49
C ARG A 935 15.35 -35.36 -41.88
N GLY A 936 15.69 -36.56 -41.44
CA GLY A 936 16.84 -37.32 -41.93
C GLY A 936 18.21 -36.92 -41.39
N ARG A 937 18.30 -36.08 -40.35
CA ARG A 937 19.57 -35.84 -39.64
C ARG A 937 19.80 -36.91 -38.58
N ARG A 938 20.79 -37.78 -38.80
CA ARG A 938 21.39 -38.63 -37.76
C ARG A 938 22.34 -37.80 -36.90
N GLU A 939 21.81 -37.21 -35.85
CA GLU A 939 22.58 -36.68 -34.71
C GLU A 939 22.26 -37.54 -33.47
N GLN A 940 23.08 -37.47 -32.41
CA GLN A 940 22.84 -38.17 -31.14
C GLN A 940 21.42 -37.84 -30.62
N PRO A 941 20.62 -38.80 -30.09
CA PRO A 941 19.30 -38.49 -29.54
C PRO A 941 19.40 -37.36 -28.51
N GLU A 942 18.81 -36.20 -28.85
CA GLU A 942 18.99 -34.95 -28.07
C GLU A 942 18.46 -35.10 -26.62
N LEU A 943 17.53 -36.04 -26.42
CA LEU A 943 16.94 -36.37 -25.12
C LEU A 943 17.94 -37.09 -24.19
N ASP A 944 18.72 -38.04 -24.70
CA ASP A 944 19.71 -38.77 -23.89
C ASP A 944 20.83 -37.82 -23.46
N LYS A 945 21.31 -36.99 -24.38
CA LYS A 945 22.27 -35.91 -24.09
C LYS A 945 21.74 -34.94 -23.03
N LEU A 946 20.44 -34.59 -23.06
CA LEU A 946 19.82 -33.75 -22.03
C LEU A 946 19.84 -34.45 -20.65
N TYR A 947 19.54 -35.74 -20.59
CA TYR A 947 19.64 -36.52 -19.35
C TYR A 947 21.09 -36.65 -18.85
N GLU A 948 22.06 -36.86 -19.74
CA GLU A 948 23.49 -36.91 -19.41
C GLU A 948 23.99 -35.59 -18.82
N ASP A 949 23.71 -34.46 -19.49
CA ASP A 949 24.08 -33.12 -19.03
C ASP A 949 23.39 -32.79 -17.69
N PHE A 950 22.15 -33.25 -17.47
CA PHE A 950 21.44 -33.05 -16.20
C PHE A 950 22.01 -33.91 -15.06
N ALA A 951 22.33 -35.19 -15.32
CA ALA A 951 22.99 -36.07 -14.35
C ALA A 951 24.41 -35.57 -13.99
N ALA A 952 25.15 -35.08 -15.00
CA ALA A 952 26.45 -34.41 -14.78
C ALA A 952 26.29 -33.14 -13.93
N GLY A 953 25.24 -32.36 -14.17
CA GLY A 953 24.86 -31.22 -13.35
C GLY A 953 24.61 -31.60 -11.88
N ILE A 954 23.81 -32.65 -11.63
CA ILE A 954 23.55 -33.17 -10.27
C ILE A 954 24.86 -33.57 -9.57
N LYS A 955 25.72 -34.36 -10.24
CA LYS A 955 26.97 -34.88 -9.66
C LYS A 955 27.89 -33.78 -9.11
N VAL A 956 27.98 -32.65 -9.81
CA VAL A 956 28.86 -31.51 -9.46
C VAL A 956 28.35 -30.71 -8.26
N LEU A 957 27.09 -30.88 -7.84
CA LEU A 957 26.53 -30.19 -6.68
C LEU A 957 27.21 -30.64 -5.37
N PRO A 958 27.32 -29.76 -4.35
CA PRO A 958 27.70 -30.14 -3.01
C PRO A 958 26.79 -31.25 -2.45
N LEU A 959 27.34 -32.20 -1.71
CA LEU A 959 26.63 -33.36 -1.12
C LEU A 959 25.24 -33.05 -0.55
N ASP A 960 25.11 -31.95 0.19
CA ASP A 960 23.84 -31.49 0.78
C ASP A 960 22.76 -31.20 -0.26
N ILE A 961 23.14 -30.55 -1.35
CA ILE A 961 22.23 -30.23 -2.46
C ILE A 961 22.00 -31.48 -3.31
N PHE A 962 23.03 -32.30 -3.54
CA PHE A 962 22.92 -33.59 -4.23
C PHE A 962 21.86 -34.49 -3.58
N ALA A 963 21.90 -34.61 -2.24
CA ALA A 963 20.92 -35.38 -1.48
C ALA A 963 19.48 -34.88 -1.70
N LEU A 964 19.27 -33.56 -1.81
CA LEU A 964 17.96 -32.97 -2.08
C LEU A 964 17.42 -33.29 -3.48
N PHE A 965 18.25 -33.62 -4.47
CA PHE A 965 17.79 -34.06 -5.79
C PHE A 965 17.53 -35.57 -5.85
N VAL A 966 18.38 -36.38 -5.21
CA VAL A 966 18.35 -37.85 -5.30
C VAL A 966 17.36 -38.49 -4.33
N SER A 967 17.10 -37.88 -3.16
CA SER A 967 16.31 -38.48 -2.07
C SER A 967 14.93 -37.82 -1.88
N GLN A 968 14.33 -37.24 -2.93
CA GLN A 968 12.98 -36.66 -2.86
C GLN A 968 11.88 -37.72 -2.81
N ARG A 969 11.13 -37.78 -1.70
CA ARG A 969 9.92 -38.62 -1.60
C ARG A 969 8.84 -38.21 -2.61
N SER A 970 8.66 -36.91 -2.84
CA SER A 970 7.68 -36.35 -3.77
C SER A 970 8.35 -35.80 -5.04
N ASN A 971 8.97 -36.69 -5.81
CA ASN A 971 9.60 -36.38 -7.09
C ASN A 971 8.54 -36.23 -8.21
N PRO A 972 8.48 -35.10 -8.96
CA PRO A 972 7.52 -34.89 -10.05
C PRO A 972 7.95 -35.50 -11.39
N LEU A 973 9.18 -36.03 -11.50
CA LEU A 973 9.67 -36.70 -12.72
C LEU A 973 8.85 -37.97 -13.00
N LEU A 974 8.78 -38.35 -14.29
CA LEU A 974 8.22 -39.63 -14.68
C LEU A 974 9.10 -40.78 -14.13
N PRO A 975 8.51 -41.93 -13.76
CA PRO A 975 9.25 -43.12 -13.31
C PRO A 975 10.44 -43.48 -14.21
N ALA A 976 10.22 -43.58 -15.53
CA ALA A 976 11.25 -43.87 -16.50
C ALA A 976 12.40 -42.85 -16.46
N THR A 977 12.11 -41.55 -16.46
CA THR A 977 13.11 -40.48 -16.34
C THR A 977 13.93 -40.62 -15.04
N HIS A 978 13.29 -40.99 -13.93
CA HIS A 978 13.98 -41.18 -12.65
C HIS A 978 14.92 -42.40 -12.68
N VAL A 979 14.49 -43.50 -13.32
CA VAL A 979 15.33 -44.68 -13.61
C VAL A 979 16.53 -44.31 -14.48
N THR A 980 16.32 -43.61 -15.60
CA THR A 980 17.39 -43.18 -16.51
C THR A 980 18.43 -42.30 -15.81
N LEU A 981 17.99 -41.27 -15.07
CA LEU A 981 18.90 -40.41 -14.31
C LEU A 981 19.67 -41.18 -13.23
N THR A 982 19.03 -42.16 -12.57
CA THR A 982 19.67 -43.02 -11.57
C THR A 982 20.77 -43.89 -12.20
N ARG A 983 20.49 -44.49 -13.37
CA ARG A 983 21.49 -45.24 -14.17
C ARG A 983 22.66 -44.35 -14.61
N MET A 984 22.39 -43.14 -15.11
CA MET A 984 23.44 -42.20 -15.50
C MET A 984 24.29 -41.73 -14.30
N LEU A 985 23.69 -41.51 -13.13
CA LEU A 985 24.44 -41.22 -11.91
C LEU A 985 25.32 -42.40 -11.47
N PHE A 986 24.85 -43.64 -11.59
CA PHE A 986 25.70 -44.83 -11.37
C PHE A 986 26.88 -44.86 -12.35
N GLN A 987 26.64 -44.71 -13.65
CA GLN A 987 27.71 -44.68 -14.67
C GLN A 987 28.76 -43.60 -14.38
N GLN A 988 28.34 -42.42 -13.89
CA GLN A 988 29.27 -41.33 -13.56
C GLN A 988 29.99 -41.49 -12.21
N LEU A 989 29.42 -42.22 -11.24
CA LEU A 989 29.99 -42.37 -9.89
C LEU A 989 30.75 -43.69 -9.69
N LEU A 990 30.50 -44.73 -10.49
CA LEU A 990 31.17 -46.03 -10.38
C LEU A 990 32.52 -46.07 -11.12
N PRO A 991 33.47 -46.93 -10.67
CA PRO A 991 34.72 -47.18 -11.38
C PRO A 991 34.45 -47.98 -12.66
N SER A 992 35.27 -47.79 -13.68
CA SER A 992 35.21 -48.55 -14.94
C SER A 992 35.41 -50.07 -14.79
N SER A 993 35.73 -50.55 -13.59
CA SER A 993 35.85 -51.97 -13.22
C SER A 993 34.56 -52.58 -12.67
N TYR A 994 33.43 -51.86 -12.64
CA TYR A 994 32.13 -52.43 -12.28
C TYR A 994 31.65 -53.43 -13.34
N LYS A 995 30.76 -54.36 -12.97
CA LYS A 995 30.18 -55.28 -13.95
C LYS A 995 29.27 -54.51 -14.91
N ASP A 996 29.52 -54.70 -16.19
CA ASP A 996 28.69 -54.20 -17.29
C ASP A 996 27.24 -54.73 -17.15
N PRO A 997 26.24 -53.85 -16.98
CA PRO A 997 24.84 -54.23 -16.83
C PRO A 997 24.32 -55.10 -17.98
N HIS A 998 24.79 -54.87 -19.21
CA HIS A 998 24.41 -55.64 -20.40
C HIS A 998 24.81 -57.12 -20.29
N ARG A 999 25.79 -57.47 -19.44
CA ARG A 999 26.21 -58.86 -19.22
C ARG A 999 25.44 -59.57 -18.11
N VAL A 1000 24.69 -58.83 -17.30
CA VAL A 1000 23.90 -59.37 -16.18
C VAL A 1000 22.43 -59.47 -16.56
N ASP A 1001 21.92 -58.47 -17.29
CA ASP A 1001 20.53 -58.39 -17.72
C ASP A 1001 20.44 -57.68 -19.09
N PRO A 1002 20.63 -58.41 -20.21
CA PRO A 1002 20.64 -57.82 -21.54
C PRO A 1002 19.29 -57.21 -21.94
N GLU A 1003 18.18 -57.84 -21.51
CA GLU A 1003 16.82 -57.38 -21.81
C GLU A 1003 16.49 -56.13 -21.00
N GLY A 1004 16.82 -56.10 -19.71
CA GLY A 1004 16.68 -54.90 -18.87
C GLY A 1004 17.55 -53.73 -19.35
N GLU A 1005 18.77 -54.00 -19.80
CA GLU A 1005 19.69 -52.94 -20.25
C GLU A 1005 19.21 -52.32 -21.56
N SER A 1006 18.79 -53.14 -22.54
CA SER A 1006 18.29 -52.70 -23.84
C SER A 1006 16.94 -51.96 -23.77
N THR A 1007 16.14 -52.21 -22.74
CA THR A 1007 14.87 -51.50 -22.48
C THR A 1007 15.02 -50.24 -21.61
N GLY A 1008 16.22 -49.91 -21.14
CA GLY A 1008 16.45 -48.73 -20.30
C GLY A 1008 15.98 -48.88 -18.83
N SER A 1009 15.61 -50.08 -18.40
CA SER A 1009 15.10 -50.35 -17.04
C SER A 1009 16.20 -50.48 -15.99
N LEU A 1010 15.83 -50.41 -14.71
CA LEU A 1010 16.70 -50.74 -13.58
C LEU A 1010 16.10 -51.98 -12.93
N THR A 1011 16.82 -53.11 -12.91
CA THR A 1011 16.32 -54.36 -12.35
C THR A 1011 17.06 -54.74 -11.08
N MET A 1012 16.44 -55.57 -10.23
CA MET A 1012 17.05 -56.06 -8.99
C MET A 1012 18.41 -56.76 -9.25
N ARG A 1013 18.53 -57.52 -10.36
CA ARG A 1013 19.79 -58.21 -10.74
C ARG A 1013 20.92 -57.24 -11.04
N MET A 1014 20.63 -56.13 -11.74
CA MET A 1014 21.61 -55.06 -11.95
C MET A 1014 22.00 -54.39 -10.63
N LEU A 1015 21.01 -54.09 -9.77
CA LEU A 1015 21.26 -53.46 -8.49
C LEU A 1015 22.13 -54.35 -7.58
N GLU A 1016 21.90 -55.66 -7.56
CA GLU A 1016 22.70 -56.64 -6.82
C GLU A 1016 24.12 -56.79 -7.37
N HIS A 1017 24.26 -57.07 -8.66
CA HIS A 1017 25.54 -57.53 -9.23
C HIS A 1017 26.41 -56.43 -9.84
N CYS A 1018 25.82 -55.29 -10.24
CA CYS A 1018 26.53 -54.20 -10.94
C CYS A 1018 26.71 -52.95 -10.08
N TYR A 1019 25.70 -52.58 -9.28
CA TYR A 1019 25.65 -51.25 -8.65
C TYR A 1019 25.95 -51.25 -7.13
N SER A 1020 25.33 -52.15 -6.35
CA SER A 1020 25.37 -52.04 -4.88
C SER A 1020 26.72 -52.36 -4.24
N CYS A 1021 27.46 -53.32 -4.80
CA CYS A 1021 28.66 -53.92 -4.21
C CYS A 1021 29.96 -53.13 -4.40
N HIS A 1022 29.95 -52.05 -5.19
CA HIS A 1022 31.14 -51.28 -5.53
C HIS A 1022 31.25 -49.94 -4.74
N PRO A 1023 32.48 -49.45 -4.48
CA PRO A 1023 32.72 -48.09 -4.02
C PRO A 1023 32.77 -47.10 -5.20
N ALA A 1024 32.74 -45.79 -4.94
CA ALA A 1024 32.79 -44.78 -5.99
C ALA A 1024 34.13 -44.80 -6.74
N ASN A 1025 34.20 -44.22 -7.95
CA ASN A 1025 35.42 -44.18 -8.77
C ASN A 1025 36.55 -43.41 -8.07
N THR A 1026 36.27 -42.23 -7.51
CA THR A 1026 37.26 -41.44 -6.76
C THR A 1026 37.55 -42.00 -5.36
N ILE A 1027 38.58 -41.46 -4.71
CA ILE A 1027 38.87 -41.65 -3.28
C ILE A 1027 38.16 -40.61 -2.38
N SER A 1028 37.28 -39.79 -2.94
CA SER A 1028 36.59 -38.73 -2.18
C SER A 1028 35.59 -39.33 -1.19
N LEU A 1029 35.61 -38.84 0.04
CA LEU A 1029 34.55 -39.09 1.03
C LEU A 1029 33.18 -38.66 0.48
N GLU A 1030 33.15 -37.52 -0.21
CA GLU A 1030 31.93 -36.94 -0.77
C GLU A 1030 31.31 -37.84 -1.85
N ASP A 1031 32.10 -38.31 -2.82
CA ASP A 1031 31.59 -39.15 -3.92
C ASP A 1031 31.14 -40.53 -3.44
N ASN A 1032 31.78 -41.09 -2.40
CA ASN A 1032 31.33 -42.34 -1.78
C ASN A 1032 30.04 -42.14 -0.98
N ALA A 1033 29.84 -40.98 -0.34
CA ALA A 1033 28.56 -40.61 0.28
C ALA A 1033 27.46 -40.41 -0.79
N LYS A 1034 27.75 -39.70 -1.89
CA LYS A 1034 26.86 -39.54 -3.05
C LYS A 1034 26.42 -40.89 -3.61
N LEU A 1035 27.36 -41.82 -3.86
CA LEU A 1035 27.03 -43.17 -4.35
C LEU A 1035 26.14 -43.94 -3.37
N SER A 1036 26.39 -43.84 -2.05
CA SER A 1036 25.52 -44.49 -1.05
C SER A 1036 24.08 -43.98 -1.13
N LEU A 1037 23.87 -42.68 -1.30
CA LEU A 1037 22.54 -42.08 -1.47
C LEU A 1037 21.85 -42.51 -2.79
N VAL A 1038 22.61 -42.75 -3.87
CA VAL A 1038 22.07 -43.28 -5.13
C VAL A 1038 21.66 -44.75 -4.97
N VAL A 1039 22.44 -45.58 -4.28
CA VAL A 1039 22.05 -46.97 -3.93
C VAL A 1039 20.78 -46.96 -3.05
N GLU A 1040 20.73 -46.10 -2.03
CA GLU A 1040 19.56 -45.95 -1.17
C GLU A 1040 18.29 -45.56 -1.96
N SER A 1041 18.42 -44.58 -2.87
CA SER A 1041 17.31 -44.14 -3.72
C SER A 1041 16.89 -45.21 -4.74
N ALA A 1042 17.84 -45.96 -5.31
CA ALA A 1042 17.56 -47.08 -6.19
C ALA A 1042 16.74 -48.19 -5.50
N ILE A 1043 17.08 -48.55 -4.25
CA ILE A 1043 16.31 -49.51 -3.45
C ILE A 1043 14.88 -49.01 -3.23
N GLN A 1044 14.72 -47.74 -2.83
CA GLN A 1044 13.40 -47.12 -2.63
C GLN A 1044 12.59 -47.02 -3.93
N LEU A 1045 13.26 -46.84 -5.07
CA LEU A 1045 12.63 -46.75 -6.38
C LEU A 1045 12.07 -48.11 -6.82
N LEU A 1046 12.84 -49.19 -6.68
CA LEU A 1046 12.35 -50.54 -6.96
C LEU A 1046 11.24 -50.96 -5.99
N TRP A 1047 11.36 -50.62 -4.68
CA TRP A 1047 10.30 -50.86 -3.70
C TRP A 1047 8.98 -50.23 -4.17
N ARG A 1048 9.02 -48.98 -4.66
CA ARG A 1048 7.81 -48.27 -5.09
C ARG A 1048 7.08 -48.93 -6.27
N PHE A 1049 7.76 -49.76 -7.06
CA PHE A 1049 7.15 -50.51 -8.17
C PHE A 1049 6.92 -51.99 -7.86
N ASP A 1050 7.16 -52.43 -6.63
CA ASP A 1050 7.08 -53.85 -6.22
C ASP A 1050 8.12 -54.75 -6.93
N GLU A 1051 9.24 -54.16 -7.38
CA GLU A 1051 10.30 -54.78 -8.20
C GLU A 1051 11.58 -55.08 -7.38
N VAL A 1052 11.45 -55.29 -6.07
CA VAL A 1052 12.57 -55.66 -5.18
C VAL A 1052 12.13 -56.67 -4.12
N GLU A 1053 12.84 -57.79 -4.10
CA GLU A 1053 12.62 -58.87 -3.13
C GLU A 1053 13.79 -58.96 -2.13
N TYR A 1054 13.57 -59.65 -1.01
CA TYR A 1054 14.66 -59.99 -0.10
C TYR A 1054 15.37 -61.28 -0.55
N THR A 1055 16.60 -61.16 -1.07
CA THR A 1055 17.51 -62.31 -1.23
C THR A 1055 18.72 -62.20 -0.31
N LYS A 1056 19.21 -63.34 0.19
CA LYS A 1056 20.42 -63.40 1.02
C LYS A 1056 21.67 -62.93 0.24
N SER A 1057 21.69 -63.14 -1.08
CA SER A 1057 22.78 -62.69 -1.95
C SER A 1057 22.76 -61.16 -2.14
N PHE A 1058 21.58 -60.56 -2.31
CA PHE A 1058 21.41 -59.10 -2.35
C PHE A 1058 21.85 -58.44 -1.04
N ALA A 1059 21.42 -58.96 0.11
CA ALA A 1059 21.86 -58.46 1.41
C ALA A 1059 23.39 -58.52 1.57
N ALA A 1060 24.03 -59.62 1.15
CA ALA A 1060 25.49 -59.75 1.18
C ALA A 1060 26.20 -58.78 0.21
N ALA A 1061 25.65 -58.56 -0.99
CA ALA A 1061 26.20 -57.63 -1.98
C ALA A 1061 26.11 -56.17 -1.50
N VAL A 1062 25.01 -55.78 -0.87
CA VAL A 1062 24.82 -54.45 -0.30
C VAL A 1062 25.80 -54.20 0.85
N GLU A 1063 25.94 -55.14 1.78
CA GLU A 1063 26.82 -54.96 2.94
C GLU A 1063 28.31 -54.97 2.54
N THR A 1064 28.69 -55.81 1.56
CA THR A 1064 30.01 -55.75 0.90
C THR A 1064 30.28 -54.36 0.32
N GLY A 1065 29.27 -53.75 -0.30
CA GLY A 1065 29.36 -52.39 -0.84
C GLY A 1065 29.50 -51.31 0.23
N ILE A 1066 28.77 -51.42 1.34
CA ILE A 1066 28.87 -50.50 2.49
C ILE A 1066 30.29 -50.56 3.07
N GLU A 1067 30.83 -51.76 3.30
CA GLU A 1067 32.21 -51.92 3.74
C GLU A 1067 33.21 -51.35 2.72
N ALA A 1068 33.02 -51.61 1.42
CA ALA A 1068 33.93 -51.13 0.37
C ALA A 1068 33.96 -49.60 0.30
N ARG A 1069 32.80 -48.93 0.41
CA ARG A 1069 32.68 -47.46 0.46
C ARG A 1069 33.39 -46.91 1.70
N ALA A 1070 33.16 -47.48 2.88
CA ALA A 1070 33.81 -47.07 4.12
C ALA A 1070 35.35 -47.27 4.08
N LYS A 1071 35.82 -48.44 3.63
CA LYS A 1071 37.25 -48.76 3.50
C LYS A 1071 37.97 -47.86 2.50
N LYS A 1072 37.34 -47.54 1.36
CA LYS A 1072 37.95 -46.65 0.34
C LYS A 1072 38.05 -45.21 0.84
N ALA A 1073 37.04 -44.71 1.55
CA ALA A 1073 37.00 -43.38 2.13
C ALA A 1073 38.10 -43.12 3.18
N GLN A 1074 38.54 -44.14 3.93
CA GLN A 1074 39.56 -43.99 4.97
C GLN A 1074 40.99 -43.76 4.44
N LYS A 1075 41.29 -44.06 3.16
CA LYS A 1075 42.65 -43.98 2.61
C LYS A 1075 43.27 -42.57 2.54
N LYS A 1076 42.49 -41.51 2.76
CA LYS A 1076 42.95 -40.10 2.80
C LYS A 1076 43.79 -39.76 4.06
N ARG A 1077 43.79 -40.59 5.11
CA ARG A 1077 44.30 -40.27 6.46
C ARG A 1077 45.79 -40.54 6.74
N THR A 1078 46.62 -40.83 5.74
CA THR A 1078 48.07 -41.08 5.95
C THR A 1078 48.94 -39.83 6.08
N GLY A 1079 48.35 -38.62 5.98
CA GLY A 1079 49.04 -37.33 6.15
C GLY A 1079 48.62 -36.58 7.43
N ARG A 1080 49.52 -35.76 7.98
CA ARG A 1080 49.38 -35.06 9.28
C ARG A 1080 48.51 -33.79 9.21
N THR A 1081 47.44 -33.81 8.43
CA THR A 1081 46.48 -32.70 8.25
C THR A 1081 45.22 -32.93 9.09
N LYS A 1082 44.72 -31.88 9.78
CA LYS A 1082 43.44 -31.93 10.49
C LYS A 1082 42.30 -32.21 9.48
N ALA A 1083 41.29 -32.96 9.92
CA ALA A 1083 40.09 -33.20 9.10
C ALA A 1083 39.30 -31.90 8.93
N ASP A 1084 38.98 -31.55 7.69
CA ASP A 1084 38.09 -30.43 7.40
C ASP A 1084 36.64 -30.74 7.83
N ALA A 1085 35.88 -29.70 8.14
CA ALA A 1085 34.48 -29.84 8.54
C ALA A 1085 33.62 -30.55 7.46
N SER A 1086 33.94 -30.32 6.18
CA SER A 1086 33.27 -30.96 5.04
C SER A 1086 33.50 -32.48 4.97
N ASP A 1087 34.72 -32.95 5.25
CA ASP A 1087 35.03 -34.40 5.32
C ASP A 1087 34.26 -35.07 6.47
N SER A 1088 34.09 -34.36 7.59
CA SER A 1088 33.37 -34.86 8.77
C SER A 1088 31.87 -34.98 8.50
N HIS A 1089 31.28 -34.02 7.79
CA HIS A 1089 29.90 -34.07 7.32
C HIS A 1089 29.65 -35.20 6.32
N ALA A 1090 30.52 -35.34 5.32
CA ALA A 1090 30.42 -36.41 4.33
C ALA A 1090 30.48 -37.81 4.96
N LEU A 1091 31.33 -38.01 5.99
CA LEU A 1091 31.39 -39.25 6.75
C LEU A 1091 30.08 -39.53 7.52
N ASN A 1092 29.47 -38.52 8.14
CA ASN A 1092 28.18 -38.66 8.82
C ASN A 1092 27.06 -39.05 7.86
N VAL A 1093 26.99 -38.42 6.68
CA VAL A 1093 26.02 -38.73 5.63
C VAL A 1093 26.20 -40.16 5.10
N LEU A 1094 27.44 -40.59 4.87
CA LEU A 1094 27.77 -41.96 4.43
C LEU A 1094 27.31 -43.01 5.47
N ASN A 1095 27.64 -42.82 6.74
CA ASN A 1095 27.23 -43.73 7.81
C ASN A 1095 25.71 -43.77 7.98
N ALA A 1096 25.05 -42.60 8.00
CA ALA A 1096 23.59 -42.53 8.12
C ALA A 1096 22.86 -43.15 6.93
N SER A 1097 23.41 -43.07 5.71
CA SER A 1097 22.87 -43.77 4.53
C SER A 1097 23.05 -45.28 4.66
N ALA A 1098 24.22 -45.76 5.09
CA ALA A 1098 24.45 -47.18 5.36
C ALA A 1098 23.46 -47.76 6.38
N ASP A 1099 23.19 -47.04 7.48
CA ASP A 1099 22.22 -47.47 8.48
C ASP A 1099 20.78 -47.47 7.96
N ARG A 1100 20.38 -46.48 7.14
CA ARG A 1100 19.07 -46.49 6.46
C ARG A 1100 18.94 -47.65 5.47
N ILE A 1101 19.99 -47.98 4.73
CA ILE A 1101 20.01 -49.13 3.82
C ILE A 1101 19.85 -50.44 4.62
N ARG A 1102 20.52 -50.60 5.76
CA ARG A 1102 20.34 -51.76 6.65
C ARG A 1102 18.92 -51.84 7.21
N VAL A 1103 18.30 -50.72 7.58
CA VAL A 1103 16.89 -50.68 7.99
C VAL A 1103 15.97 -51.10 6.84
N LEU A 1104 16.19 -50.60 5.62
CA LEU A 1104 15.43 -51.02 4.42
C LEU A 1104 15.56 -52.52 4.16
N LEU A 1105 16.76 -53.09 4.28
CA LEU A 1105 16.97 -54.55 4.19
C LEU A 1105 16.26 -55.32 5.31
N GLY A 1106 16.22 -54.78 6.53
CA GLY A 1106 15.48 -55.36 7.66
C GLY A 1106 13.98 -55.37 7.43
N VAL A 1107 13.41 -54.30 6.85
CA VAL A 1107 11.99 -54.21 6.49
C VAL A 1107 11.67 -55.08 5.29
N LEU A 1108 12.53 -55.15 4.26
CA LEU A 1108 12.42 -56.12 3.16
C LEU A 1108 12.34 -57.55 3.71
N LYS A 1109 13.27 -57.90 4.60
CA LYS A 1109 13.30 -59.21 5.23
C LYS A 1109 12.01 -59.51 6.01
N ALA A 1110 11.56 -58.58 6.85
CA ALA A 1110 10.33 -58.73 7.64
C ALA A 1110 9.02 -58.62 6.82
N SER A 1111 9.11 -58.30 5.53
CA SER A 1111 7.97 -58.35 4.59
C SER A 1111 7.97 -59.64 3.74
N ALA A 1112 9.07 -60.41 3.79
CA ALA A 1112 9.26 -61.67 3.08
C ALA A 1112 9.29 -62.91 4.01
N GLU A 1113 9.37 -62.69 5.33
CA GLU A 1113 9.14 -63.66 6.41
C GLU A 1113 7.67 -63.63 6.86
#